data_AF-A0A7R9CT78-F1
#
_entry.id   AF-A0A7R9CT78-F1
#
_cell.length_a   1.000
_cell.length_b   1.000
_cell.length_c   1.000
_cell.angle_alpha   90.00
_cell.angle_beta   90.00
_cell.angle_gamma   90.00
#
_symmetry.space_group_name_H-M   'P 1'
#
loop_
_entity.id
_entity.type
_entity.pdbx_description
1 polymer ?
#
loop_
_entity_poly.entity_id
_entity_poly.type
_entity_poly.pdbx_seq_one_letter_code
_entity_poly.pdbx_strand_id
1 'polypeptide(L)'
;MVTGTVLMENVPVLEGTWASSVTKWTARTPLVLAMVSARTVCASAKRVGKVPTVVRWTTMPCNVCQTVQVMEHLTWRHKTCSCEPMWSGEDCSRELCDLDCGPHGHCVGDSCMCNPGWSGEFCNLKQCDTRCNEHGQCKNGTCLCVTGWNGRHCTMEGCPNSCSGHGECRVNSDSAWECRCYEGWDGRDCSVALEQSCSDGRDNDKDGLVDCEDPECCSNHLCRSSQLCVAAPKPIDILLRKQPPAITASFFERMKFLIEEGIRGRVVTAMGMGLMGVRVSTSTPLEGFTLTREDGWFDLLVNGGGAVTLQFGRSPFRAQTHIVNVPWNEVVIIDIIVMGTGDDKSTVPVPHSCAAHDYDLMKPVVLATWKHGFQGACPDKSAILAESQVIQESLQIPGTGLNLVYHSSRAAGYLSTIQLQITPDTVPASLKLIHLRITIEGILFEKTFEADPVIKFTYAWNRLNVYRQRVYGVTTAMVKVGYEYSDCKDIIWDVQTTKLSGHDMSISEVFSKRGMVLIYTLKHKPRVILTTMGDGHQRPLDCFECDGQATKQRLLAPVALASAPDGSIFVGDFNLVRRILVDGTVRTIVRLNATRVSYRYHLALSPLDGVLYISDPESHQIIRVRSVDDYSDPDHNWETAVGSGERCLPGDEAHCGDGALARVAVSADNVLYFADGTNIRMVDRDGIVTTVIGNHMHKSHWKPIPCEGTHQCGGGSPTLADRTSHQPIKTTHYIS
;
A
#
# COMPACT_ATOMS: atom_id res chain seq x y z
N MET A 1 32.43 -1.59 -36.98
CA MET A 1 32.21 -0.14 -37.06
C MET A 1 30.72 0.03 -37.28
N VAL A 2 29.88 0.44 -36.32
CA VAL A 2 29.91 1.66 -35.50
C VAL A 2 29.60 1.32 -34.04
N THR A 3 30.39 1.87 -33.13
CA THR A 3 30.26 1.79 -31.66
C THR A 3 29.41 2.95 -31.15
N GLY A 4 28.44 2.68 -30.26
CA GLY A 4 27.64 3.69 -29.58
C GLY A 4 27.73 3.54 -28.05
N THR A 5 28.69 4.24 -27.46
CA THR A 5 28.87 4.47 -26.02
C THR A 5 27.91 5.56 -25.55
N VAL A 6 27.17 5.32 -24.46
CA VAL A 6 26.42 6.38 -23.74
C VAL A 6 27.24 6.81 -22.53
N LEU A 7 27.70 8.06 -22.58
CA LEU A 7 28.37 8.81 -21.52
C LEU A 7 27.33 9.42 -20.57
N MET A 8 27.54 9.29 -19.26
CA MET A 8 26.94 10.15 -18.23
C MET A 8 27.78 11.42 -18.10
N GLU A 9 27.12 12.57 -18.01
CA GLU A 9 27.75 13.90 -17.91
C GLU A 9 28.44 14.16 -16.56
N ASN A 10 29.58 14.84 -16.67
CA ASN A 10 30.45 15.36 -15.63
C ASN A 10 29.86 16.61 -14.93
N VAL A 11 30.11 16.75 -13.64
CA VAL A 11 30.16 18.05 -12.94
C VAL A 11 31.60 18.24 -12.39
N PRO A 12 32.25 19.39 -12.62
CA PRO A 12 33.69 19.55 -12.40
C PRO A 12 34.06 19.78 -10.93
N VAL A 13 35.17 19.14 -10.54
CA VAL A 13 35.93 19.41 -9.31
C VAL A 13 36.92 20.54 -9.61
N LEU A 14 36.87 21.63 -8.84
CA LEU A 14 37.93 22.64 -8.79
C LEU A 14 38.67 22.48 -7.46
N GLU A 15 39.92 22.03 -7.55
CA GLU A 15 40.91 22.17 -6.48
C GLU A 15 41.42 23.62 -6.44
N GLY A 16 41.51 24.19 -5.25
CA GLY A 16 42.15 25.47 -4.98
C GLY A 16 42.61 25.51 -3.52
N THR A 17 43.91 25.37 -3.32
CA THR A 17 44.62 25.56 -2.05
C THR A 17 44.59 27.03 -1.60
N TRP A 18 44.85 27.26 -0.30
CA TRP A 18 45.62 28.36 0.31
C TRP A 18 45.07 28.77 1.69
N ALA A 19 46.03 29.04 2.57
CA ALA A 19 45.92 29.14 4.01
C ALA A 19 45.54 30.53 4.53
N SER A 20 45.43 30.61 5.86
CA SER A 20 45.66 31.75 6.77
C SER A 20 44.44 32.48 7.37
N SER A 21 44.27 32.23 8.67
CA SER A 21 44.08 33.16 9.81
C SER A 21 43.43 34.54 9.58
N VAL A 22 42.51 34.91 10.49
CA VAL A 22 42.62 36.05 11.45
C VAL A 22 41.23 36.36 12.08
N THR A 23 41.16 36.13 13.38
CA THR A 23 40.56 36.93 14.49
C THR A 23 39.09 37.43 14.51
N LYS A 24 38.43 37.06 15.63
CA LYS A 24 37.34 37.69 16.42
C LYS A 24 36.85 39.07 15.97
N TRP A 25 35.53 39.32 16.03
CA TRP A 25 34.87 40.34 16.88
C TRP A 25 33.37 40.02 17.03
N THR A 26 32.77 40.63 18.04
CA THR A 26 31.59 40.23 18.83
C THR A 26 30.26 40.88 18.40
N ALA A 27 29.17 40.21 18.79
CA ALA A 27 27.94 40.74 19.41
C ALA A 27 26.68 41.10 18.57
N ARG A 28 25.57 40.51 19.07
CA ARG A 28 24.15 40.94 19.14
C ARG A 28 23.18 40.60 17.99
N THR A 29 22.25 39.71 18.37
CA THR A 29 20.89 39.39 17.89
C THR A 29 19.88 40.55 18.10
N PRO A 30 18.57 40.41 17.76
CA PRO A 30 17.92 39.80 16.58
C PRO A 30 16.74 40.66 16.02
N LEU A 31 16.16 40.30 14.87
CA LEU A 31 14.71 40.08 14.61
C LEU A 31 14.35 40.20 13.10
N VAL A 32 13.86 39.07 12.56
CA VAL A 32 12.63 38.86 11.76
C VAL A 32 12.23 39.90 10.70
N LEU A 33 12.30 39.51 9.42
CA LEU A 33 11.15 39.58 8.50
C LEU A 33 11.32 38.61 7.32
N ALA A 34 10.24 37.91 6.99
CA ALA A 34 10.12 36.91 5.94
C ALA A 34 10.00 37.52 4.54
N MET A 35 10.47 36.76 3.55
CA MET A 35 10.50 37.06 2.13
C MET A 35 9.12 36.98 1.46
N VAL A 36 8.92 37.90 0.53
CA VAL A 36 7.94 37.84 -0.57
C VAL A 36 8.47 36.88 -1.64
N SER A 37 7.60 36.05 -2.22
CA SER A 37 7.86 35.35 -3.47
C SER A 37 6.81 35.74 -4.51
N ALA A 38 7.30 36.24 -5.63
CA ALA A 38 6.55 36.48 -6.86
C ALA A 38 6.68 35.27 -7.77
N ARG A 39 5.62 34.95 -8.54
CA ARG A 39 5.77 34.32 -9.86
C ARG A 39 4.61 34.69 -10.78
N THR A 40 5.01 35.16 -11.94
CA THR A 40 4.23 35.56 -13.12
C THR A 40 4.03 34.35 -14.03
N VAL A 41 2.90 34.28 -14.74
CA VAL A 41 2.78 33.53 -16.01
C VAL A 41 2.07 34.44 -17.02
N CYS A 42 2.58 34.43 -18.25
CA CYS A 42 2.18 35.28 -19.37
C CYS A 42 2.01 34.41 -20.63
N ALA A 43 0.92 34.57 -21.39
CA ALA A 43 0.73 34.36 -22.84
C ALA A 43 -0.79 34.46 -23.13
N SER A 44 -1.34 35.00 -24.22
CA SER A 44 -0.80 35.16 -25.58
C SER A 44 -1.56 36.25 -26.38
N ALA A 45 -0.97 36.59 -27.53
CA ALA A 45 -1.16 37.74 -28.41
C ALA A 45 -2.43 37.80 -29.29
N LYS A 46 -2.85 39.01 -29.71
CA LYS A 46 -2.78 39.50 -31.11
C LYS A 46 -3.17 40.98 -31.26
N ARG A 47 -2.60 41.63 -32.28
CA ARG A 47 -2.29 43.06 -32.39
C ARG A 47 -2.82 43.64 -33.71
N VAL A 48 -3.48 44.80 -33.70
CA VAL A 48 -3.57 45.84 -34.76
C VAL A 48 -3.91 47.15 -34.00
N GLY A 49 -3.27 48.31 -34.06
CA GLY A 49 -2.20 48.88 -34.88
C GLY A 49 -2.62 50.28 -35.37
N LYS A 50 -2.30 51.37 -34.64
CA LYS A 50 -1.97 52.74 -35.15
C LYS A 50 -1.62 53.78 -34.03
N VAL A 51 -0.31 53.94 -33.75
CA VAL A 51 0.57 55.16 -33.75
C VAL A 51 0.01 56.53 -33.22
N PRO A 52 0.77 57.43 -32.53
CA PRO A 52 1.75 57.28 -31.43
C PRO A 52 1.70 58.42 -30.33
N THR A 53 2.64 58.36 -29.36
CA THR A 53 3.29 59.46 -28.59
C THR A 53 2.63 60.20 -27.40
N VAL A 54 3.27 59.99 -26.23
CA VAL A 54 3.68 60.91 -25.13
C VAL A 54 2.65 61.50 -24.15
N VAL A 55 2.61 60.87 -22.97
CA VAL A 55 2.72 61.41 -21.58
C VAL A 55 2.27 62.86 -21.29
N ARG A 56 1.16 63.01 -20.54
CA ARG A 56 0.97 63.71 -19.24
C ARG A 56 -0.50 64.06 -19.03
N TRP A 57 -1.06 63.76 -17.87
CA TRP A 57 -2.30 64.37 -17.40
C TRP A 57 -2.08 64.98 -16.02
N THR A 58 -2.18 66.31 -15.97
CA THR A 58 -2.50 67.10 -14.78
C THR A 58 -3.46 68.20 -15.21
N THR A 59 -4.54 68.34 -14.41
CA THR A 59 -5.43 69.51 -14.17
C THR A 59 -6.41 70.00 -15.25
N MET A 60 -7.72 69.81 -14.96
CA MET A 60 -8.98 70.62 -15.11
C MET A 60 -9.01 71.82 -16.10
N PRO A 61 -10.18 72.24 -16.71
CA PRO A 61 -11.52 72.32 -16.09
C PRO A 61 -12.80 72.22 -17.00
N CYS A 62 -13.98 72.31 -16.36
CA CYS A 62 -15.27 72.91 -16.79
C CYS A 62 -16.25 72.21 -17.77
N ASN A 63 -17.46 71.99 -17.23
CA ASN A 63 -18.82 72.25 -17.75
C ASN A 63 -19.30 71.60 -19.07
N VAL A 64 -20.37 70.78 -18.99
CA VAL A 64 -21.79 71.16 -19.18
C VAL A 64 -22.64 69.87 -19.23
N CYS A 65 -23.67 69.80 -18.39
CA CYS A 65 -24.74 68.81 -18.45
C CYS A 65 -25.74 69.10 -19.59
N GLN A 66 -26.17 68.05 -20.29
CA GLN A 66 -27.50 67.86 -20.90
C GLN A 66 -27.62 66.33 -21.07
N THR A 67 -28.59 65.58 -20.54
CA THR A 67 -29.99 65.83 -20.22
C THR A 67 -30.49 64.78 -19.22
N VAL A 68 -31.19 65.25 -18.18
CA VAL A 68 -32.38 64.67 -17.53
C VAL A 68 -32.48 63.14 -17.41
N GLN A 69 -32.23 62.64 -16.21
CA GLN A 69 -33.16 61.69 -15.60
C GLN A 69 -33.32 62.06 -14.11
N VAL A 70 -34.58 62.30 -13.74
CA VAL A 70 -35.03 62.72 -12.42
C VAL A 70 -34.69 61.62 -11.42
N MET A 71 -34.02 61.96 -10.31
CA MET A 71 -34.04 61.14 -9.10
C MET A 71 -34.47 62.02 -7.93
N GLU A 72 -35.51 61.56 -7.23
CA GLU A 72 -36.50 62.34 -6.50
C GLU A 72 -36.12 62.70 -5.04
N HIS A 73 -34.84 62.70 -4.65
CA HIS A 73 -34.47 62.67 -3.22
C HIS A 73 -33.34 63.66 -2.83
N LEU A 74 -33.53 64.97 -3.06
CA LEU A 74 -32.59 66.02 -2.62
C LEU A 74 -33.32 67.29 -2.14
N THR A 75 -33.02 67.75 -0.91
CA THR A 75 -33.30 69.13 -0.48
C THR A 75 -31.99 69.88 -0.17
N TRP A 76 -31.71 70.95 -0.91
CA TRP A 76 -30.47 71.73 -0.81
C TRP A 76 -30.55 72.83 0.27
N ARG A 77 -29.77 72.71 1.35
CA ARG A 77 -29.26 73.86 2.12
C ARG A 77 -27.81 73.63 2.55
N HIS A 78 -26.91 74.50 2.06
CA HIS A 78 -25.49 74.66 2.40
C HIS A 78 -24.53 73.47 2.17
N LYS A 79 -23.65 73.59 1.16
CA LYS A 79 -22.31 72.96 0.91
C LYS A 79 -21.95 71.58 1.50
N THR A 80 -22.92 70.74 1.82
CA THR A 80 -22.80 69.34 2.22
C THR A 80 -24.11 68.68 1.81
N CYS A 81 -24.05 67.66 0.93
CA CYS A 81 -25.21 66.86 0.58
C CYS A 81 -25.72 66.16 1.85
N SER A 82 -26.95 66.47 2.26
CA SER A 82 -27.63 65.71 3.31
C SER A 82 -28.45 64.64 2.62
N CYS A 83 -28.00 63.39 2.71
CA CYS A 83 -28.73 62.27 2.14
C CYS A 83 -30.04 62.04 2.90
N GLU A 84 -31.07 61.54 2.20
CA GLU A 84 -32.27 61.03 2.86
C GLU A 84 -31.91 59.88 3.82
N PRO A 85 -32.73 59.61 4.85
CA PRO A 85 -32.54 58.45 5.71
C PRO A 85 -32.36 57.18 4.87
N MET A 86 -31.36 56.36 5.19
CA MET A 86 -30.93 55.17 4.43
C MET A 86 -30.05 55.42 3.18
N TRP A 87 -29.43 56.59 3.02
CA TRP A 87 -28.50 56.87 1.89
C TRP A 87 -27.21 57.58 2.34
N SER A 88 -26.09 57.32 1.67
CA SER A 88 -24.72 57.74 2.00
C SER A 88 -23.84 57.93 0.75
N GLY A 89 -22.63 58.46 0.93
CA GLY A 89 -21.69 58.76 -0.17
C GLY A 89 -21.72 60.24 -0.62
N GLU A 90 -20.74 60.68 -1.41
CA GLU A 90 -20.63 62.09 -1.85
C GLU A 90 -21.82 62.57 -2.70
N ASP A 91 -22.53 61.65 -3.35
CA ASP A 91 -23.70 61.86 -4.19
C ASP A 91 -24.96 61.15 -3.68
N CYS A 92 -24.94 60.62 -2.46
CA CYS A 92 -26.04 59.85 -1.86
C CYS A 92 -26.46 58.61 -2.68
N SER A 93 -25.57 58.05 -3.51
CA SER A 93 -25.85 56.87 -4.34
C SER A 93 -25.59 55.52 -3.65
N ARG A 94 -25.00 55.55 -2.44
CA ARG A 94 -24.79 54.35 -1.62
C ARG A 94 -25.86 54.24 -0.55
N GLU A 95 -26.74 53.25 -0.69
CA GLU A 95 -27.70 52.90 0.36
C GLU A 95 -26.97 52.66 1.70
N LEU A 96 -27.43 53.33 2.75
CA LEU A 96 -26.88 53.29 4.10
C LEU A 96 -27.53 52.10 4.79
N CYS A 97 -26.88 50.95 4.68
CA CYS A 97 -27.27 49.79 5.46
C CYS A 97 -26.66 49.87 6.86
N ASP A 98 -27.52 49.91 7.88
CA ASP A 98 -27.13 49.91 9.30
C ASP A 98 -26.90 48.49 9.88
N LEU A 99 -27.13 47.42 9.11
CA LEU A 99 -26.86 46.05 9.57
C LEU A 99 -25.35 45.72 9.54
N ASP A 100 -24.83 45.30 10.70
CA ASP A 100 -23.50 44.71 10.82
C ASP A 100 -23.50 43.25 10.34
N CYS A 101 -23.15 43.04 9.07
CA CYS A 101 -23.04 41.73 8.43
C CYS A 101 -21.75 40.96 8.79
N GLY A 102 -21.00 41.46 9.78
CA GLY A 102 -19.73 40.87 10.21
C GLY A 102 -18.65 40.83 9.11
N PRO A 103 -17.57 40.08 9.33
CA PRO A 103 -16.45 39.98 8.37
C PRO A 103 -16.74 39.06 7.17
N HIS A 104 -17.91 38.43 7.12
CA HIS A 104 -18.23 37.37 6.16
C HIS A 104 -19.47 37.67 5.32
N GLY A 105 -19.92 38.92 5.31
CA GLY A 105 -20.95 39.41 4.41
C GLY A 105 -20.75 40.88 4.12
N HIS A 106 -21.53 41.38 3.18
CA HIS A 106 -21.67 42.80 2.96
C HIS A 106 -23.16 43.12 2.90
N CYS A 107 -23.53 44.30 3.38
CA CYS A 107 -24.93 44.66 3.37
C CYS A 107 -25.38 45.21 2.02
N VAL A 108 -26.56 44.80 1.58
CA VAL A 108 -27.23 45.29 0.37
C VAL A 108 -28.70 45.54 0.73
N GLY A 109 -29.14 46.80 0.72
CA GLY A 109 -30.44 47.19 1.27
C GLY A 109 -30.53 46.95 2.78
N ASP A 110 -31.62 46.31 3.21
CA ASP A 110 -31.86 45.94 4.62
C ASP A 110 -31.45 44.49 4.96
N SER A 111 -30.62 43.85 4.13
CA SER A 111 -30.24 42.44 4.32
C SER A 111 -28.76 42.17 4.04
N CYS A 112 -28.18 41.23 4.79
CA CYS A 112 -26.80 40.82 4.62
C CYS A 112 -26.64 39.78 3.50
N MET A 113 -25.85 40.12 2.48
CA MET A 113 -25.40 39.16 1.48
C MET A 113 -24.13 38.47 1.97
N CYS A 114 -24.26 37.19 2.32
CA CYS A 114 -23.16 36.40 2.86
C CYS A 114 -22.21 35.88 1.79
N ASN A 115 -20.94 35.81 2.16
CA ASN A 115 -19.91 35.15 1.36
C ASN A 115 -20.19 33.63 1.26
N PRO A 116 -19.72 32.94 0.21
CA PRO A 116 -19.90 31.50 0.06
C PRO A 116 -19.45 30.72 1.31
N GLY A 117 -20.30 29.81 1.79
CA GLY A 117 -20.07 29.02 3.01
C GLY A 117 -20.50 29.71 4.31
N TRP A 118 -21.09 30.89 4.25
CA TRP A 118 -21.64 31.63 5.39
C TRP A 118 -23.12 31.94 5.17
N SER A 119 -23.85 32.04 6.28
CA SER A 119 -25.30 32.22 6.32
C SER A 119 -25.73 32.88 7.63
N GLY A 120 -27.04 33.02 7.81
CA GLY A 120 -27.64 33.72 8.94
C GLY A 120 -27.87 35.19 8.62
N GLU A 121 -28.71 35.83 9.44
CA GLU A 121 -29.14 37.22 9.28
C GLU A 121 -27.96 38.21 9.24
N PHE A 122 -26.87 37.87 9.94
CA PHE A 122 -25.65 38.69 10.03
C PHE A 122 -24.41 37.96 9.46
N CYS A 123 -24.59 36.94 8.62
CA CYS A 123 -23.50 36.16 8.02
C CYS A 123 -22.48 35.57 9.00
N ASN A 124 -22.92 35.30 10.23
CA ASN A 124 -22.11 34.79 11.33
C ASN A 124 -22.22 33.26 11.51
N LEU A 125 -23.09 32.59 10.74
CA LEU A 125 -23.28 31.15 10.80
C LEU A 125 -22.56 30.48 9.64
N LYS A 126 -21.52 29.72 9.94
CA LYS A 126 -20.84 28.89 8.94
C LYS A 126 -21.77 27.77 8.49
N GLN A 127 -21.94 27.64 7.17
CA GLN A 127 -22.72 26.57 6.57
C GLN A 127 -21.95 25.24 6.66
N CYS A 128 -22.69 24.16 6.83
CA CYS A 128 -22.15 22.81 6.74
C CYS A 128 -22.18 22.33 5.28
N ASP A 129 -21.51 21.21 5.03
CA ASP A 129 -21.62 20.49 3.77
C ASP A 129 -23.08 20.09 3.51
N THR A 130 -23.51 20.07 2.24
CA THR A 130 -24.87 19.71 1.87
C THR A 130 -25.23 18.28 2.26
N ARG A 131 -24.24 17.40 2.35
CA ARG A 131 -24.38 16.01 2.81
C ARG A 131 -24.91 15.90 4.26
N CYS A 132 -24.68 16.94 5.07
CA CYS A 132 -25.17 17.00 6.45
C CYS A 132 -26.70 17.00 6.54
N ASN A 133 -27.41 17.52 5.53
CA ASN A 133 -28.83 17.83 5.63
C ASN A 133 -29.72 16.59 5.71
N GLU A 134 -29.23 15.42 5.31
CA GLU A 134 -30.01 14.17 5.32
C GLU A 134 -30.07 13.56 6.73
N HIS A 135 -28.92 13.49 7.41
CA HIS A 135 -28.74 12.73 8.65
C HIS A 135 -28.08 13.53 9.77
N GLY A 136 -28.12 14.85 9.70
CA GLY A 136 -27.54 15.72 10.69
C GLY A 136 -28.17 17.10 10.77
N GLN A 137 -27.80 17.82 11.82
CA GLN A 137 -28.17 19.20 12.03
C GLN A 137 -26.92 20.06 12.02
N CYS A 138 -26.86 21.01 11.09
CA CYS A 138 -25.74 21.93 11.03
C CYS A 138 -25.73 22.89 12.22
N LYS A 139 -24.63 22.90 12.99
CA LYS A 139 -24.35 23.91 14.00
C LYS A 139 -23.02 24.59 13.71
N ASN A 140 -23.10 25.76 13.10
CA ASN A 140 -21.98 26.65 12.80
C ASN A 140 -20.77 25.93 12.16
N GLY A 141 -21.02 25.20 11.06
CA GLY A 141 -20.00 24.49 10.29
C GLY A 141 -19.66 23.08 10.81
N THR A 142 -20.23 22.66 11.93
CA THR A 142 -20.13 21.28 12.44
C THR A 142 -21.47 20.56 12.22
N CYS A 143 -21.45 19.42 11.54
CA CYS A 143 -22.63 18.58 11.41
C CYS A 143 -22.82 17.74 12.67
N LEU A 144 -23.95 17.87 13.35
CA LEU A 144 -24.30 17.01 14.48
C LEU A 144 -25.19 15.88 13.98
N CYS A 145 -24.68 14.66 14.02
CA CYS A 145 -25.38 13.50 13.49
C CYS A 145 -26.57 13.12 14.36
N VAL A 146 -27.64 12.69 13.68
CA VAL A 146 -28.76 12.02 14.34
C VAL A 146 -28.31 10.62 14.82
N THR A 147 -29.08 10.02 15.72
CA THR A 147 -28.78 8.72 16.30
C THR A 147 -28.55 7.66 15.21
N GLY A 148 -27.43 6.95 15.28
CA GLY A 148 -27.08 5.90 14.32
C GLY A 148 -26.23 6.33 13.13
N TRP A 149 -25.87 7.62 13.02
CA TRP A 149 -25.05 8.15 11.94
C TRP A 149 -23.74 8.71 12.47
N ASN A 150 -22.67 8.46 11.71
CA ASN A 150 -21.30 8.80 12.03
C ASN A 150 -20.66 9.61 10.90
N GLY A 151 -19.51 10.21 11.20
CA GLY A 151 -18.73 10.99 10.25
C GLY A 151 -18.83 12.49 10.50
N ARG A 152 -18.03 13.23 9.73
CA ARG A 152 -18.01 14.68 9.73
C ARG A 152 -19.27 15.27 9.08
N HIS A 153 -19.84 14.55 8.11
CA HIS A 153 -21.03 14.95 7.36
C HIS A 153 -22.22 14.02 7.59
N CYS A 154 -22.10 13.07 8.54
CA CYS A 154 -23.15 12.13 8.91
C CYS A 154 -23.61 11.22 7.77
N THR A 155 -22.70 10.84 6.86
CA THR A 155 -22.99 9.93 5.73
C THR A 155 -22.50 8.50 5.96
N MET A 156 -21.87 8.22 7.10
CA MET A 156 -21.49 6.86 7.48
C MET A 156 -22.53 6.28 8.42
N GLU A 157 -23.15 5.16 8.03
CA GLU A 157 -24.07 4.43 8.91
C GLU A 157 -23.31 3.76 10.05
N GLY A 158 -23.61 4.16 11.29
CA GLY A 158 -23.09 3.53 12.51
C GLY A 158 -23.97 2.39 13.00
N CYS A 159 -25.28 2.55 12.86
CA CYS A 159 -26.28 1.55 13.20
C CYS A 159 -27.12 1.23 11.96
N PRO A 160 -26.60 0.40 11.03
CA PRO A 160 -27.34 0.04 9.83
C PRO A 160 -28.68 -0.60 10.21
N ASN A 161 -29.71 -0.38 9.40
CA ASN A 161 -31.06 -0.92 9.61
C ASN A 161 -31.65 -0.68 11.02
N SER A 162 -31.18 0.34 11.76
CA SER A 162 -31.55 0.55 13.18
C SER A 162 -31.33 -0.68 14.05
N CYS A 163 -30.20 -1.38 13.85
CA CYS A 163 -29.88 -2.63 14.53
C CYS A 163 -30.95 -3.71 14.33
N SER A 164 -31.64 -3.68 13.18
CA SER A 164 -32.69 -4.62 12.75
C SER A 164 -33.82 -4.83 13.77
N GLY A 165 -33.98 -3.93 14.75
CA GLY A 165 -34.91 -4.10 15.88
C GLY A 165 -34.46 -5.13 16.92
N HIS A 166 -33.27 -5.72 16.76
CA HIS A 166 -32.69 -6.78 17.59
C HIS A 166 -31.45 -6.32 18.37
N GLY A 167 -31.27 -5.02 18.48
CA GLY A 167 -30.21 -4.42 19.28
C GLY A 167 -30.52 -2.98 19.65
N GLU A 168 -29.62 -2.40 20.43
CA GLU A 168 -29.68 -1.00 20.82
C GLU A 168 -28.52 -0.23 20.20
N CYS A 169 -28.85 0.85 19.50
CA CYS A 169 -27.86 1.75 18.91
C CYS A 169 -27.25 2.63 20.01
N ARG A 170 -25.96 2.44 20.31
CA ARG A 170 -25.26 3.15 21.40
C ARG A 170 -23.96 3.77 20.91
N VAL A 171 -23.53 4.80 21.62
CA VAL A 171 -22.24 5.46 21.36
C VAL A 171 -21.13 4.72 22.08
N ASN A 172 -20.07 4.37 21.37
CA ASN A 172 -18.89 3.70 21.91
C ASN A 172 -17.88 4.70 22.51
N SER A 173 -16.73 4.20 22.99
CA SER A 173 -15.69 5.02 23.62
C SER A 173 -15.10 6.09 22.68
N ASP A 174 -15.19 5.89 21.37
CA ASP A 174 -14.67 6.80 20.34
C ASP A 174 -15.72 7.81 19.87
N SER A 175 -16.84 7.93 20.58
CA SER A 175 -17.96 8.80 20.23
C SER A 175 -18.62 8.44 18.88
N ALA A 176 -18.54 7.17 18.47
CA ALA A 176 -19.20 6.65 17.28
C ALA A 176 -20.40 5.77 17.66
N TRP A 177 -21.50 5.87 16.90
CA TRP A 177 -22.65 4.98 17.02
C TRP A 177 -22.32 3.58 16.49
N GLU A 178 -22.70 2.56 17.26
CA GLU A 178 -22.61 1.15 16.89
C GLU A 178 -23.82 0.37 17.43
N CYS A 179 -24.16 -0.74 16.78
CA CYS A 179 -25.20 -1.64 17.25
C CYS A 179 -24.68 -2.55 18.35
N ARG A 180 -25.38 -2.56 19.49
CA ARG A 180 -25.20 -3.56 20.54
C ARG A 180 -26.37 -4.54 20.50
N CYS A 181 -26.12 -5.74 19.98
CA CYS A 181 -27.17 -6.75 19.80
C CYS A 181 -27.69 -7.31 21.14
N TYR A 182 -28.97 -7.66 21.15
CA TYR A 182 -29.58 -8.41 22.26
C TYR A 182 -29.10 -9.86 22.26
N GLU A 183 -29.31 -10.57 23.36
CA GLU A 183 -28.95 -11.99 23.43
C GLU A 183 -29.65 -12.78 22.32
N GLY A 184 -28.88 -13.62 21.62
CA GLY A 184 -29.35 -14.40 20.47
C GLY A 184 -29.29 -13.69 19.11
N TRP A 185 -28.64 -12.54 19.02
CA TRP A 185 -28.42 -11.82 17.76
C TRP A 185 -26.97 -11.34 17.63
N ASP A 186 -26.43 -11.33 16.42
CA ASP A 186 -25.12 -10.80 16.07
C ASP A 186 -25.12 -10.12 14.69
N GLY A 187 -23.96 -9.64 14.26
CA GLY A 187 -23.77 -8.91 13.01
C GLY A 187 -23.71 -7.40 13.23
N ARG A 188 -23.23 -6.67 12.22
CA ARG A 188 -23.02 -5.21 12.29
C ARG A 188 -24.33 -4.45 12.57
N ASP A 189 -25.46 -5.00 12.15
CA ASP A 189 -26.81 -4.47 12.31
C ASP A 189 -27.74 -5.42 13.07
N CYS A 190 -27.19 -6.40 13.81
CA CYS A 190 -27.96 -7.38 14.57
C CYS A 190 -28.99 -8.16 13.73
N SER A 191 -28.75 -8.33 12.43
CA SER A 191 -29.66 -9.08 11.55
C SER A 191 -29.46 -10.60 11.64
N VAL A 192 -28.35 -11.04 12.23
CA VAL A 192 -27.98 -12.46 12.28
C VAL A 192 -28.55 -13.06 13.54
N ALA A 193 -29.52 -13.96 13.41
CA ALA A 193 -30.02 -14.74 14.54
C ALA A 193 -28.97 -15.78 14.93
N LEU A 194 -28.87 -16.09 16.22
CA LEU A 194 -27.94 -17.10 16.76
C LEU A 194 -28.73 -18.29 17.30
N GLU A 195 -28.21 -19.49 17.08
CA GLU A 195 -28.76 -20.71 17.65
C GLU A 195 -28.84 -20.65 19.18
N GLN A 196 -30.01 -21.00 19.72
CA GLN A 196 -30.29 -20.96 21.16
C GLN A 196 -30.41 -22.36 21.77
N SER A 197 -30.80 -23.36 20.96
CA SER A 197 -31.09 -24.73 21.41
C SER A 197 -30.09 -25.72 20.80
N CYS A 198 -28.90 -25.79 21.38
CA CYS A 198 -27.76 -26.55 20.87
C CYS A 198 -27.84 -28.09 21.00
N SER A 199 -29.03 -28.69 21.08
CA SER A 199 -29.16 -30.16 21.19
C SER A 199 -30.52 -30.72 20.71
N ASP A 200 -31.27 -29.97 19.90
CA ASP A 200 -32.60 -30.37 19.44
C ASP A 200 -32.62 -30.87 17.99
N GLY A 201 -31.47 -30.85 17.30
CA GLY A 201 -31.31 -31.30 15.92
C GLY A 201 -32.00 -30.40 14.91
N ARG A 202 -32.31 -29.15 15.28
CA ARG A 202 -32.98 -28.17 14.43
C ARG A 202 -32.06 -26.98 14.18
N ASP A 203 -32.29 -26.38 13.04
CA ASP A 203 -31.66 -25.15 12.58
C ASP A 203 -32.62 -24.00 12.93
N ASN A 204 -32.47 -23.42 14.13
CA ASN A 204 -33.45 -22.49 14.68
C ASN A 204 -33.25 -21.06 14.15
N ASP A 205 -32.04 -20.70 13.73
CA ASP A 205 -31.71 -19.44 13.07
C ASP A 205 -31.74 -19.52 11.53
N LYS A 206 -31.85 -20.74 10.98
CA LYS A 206 -32.03 -21.05 9.55
C LYS A 206 -30.84 -20.69 8.69
N ASP A 207 -29.64 -20.78 9.25
CA ASP A 207 -28.39 -20.51 8.54
C ASP A 207 -27.83 -21.77 7.81
N GLY A 208 -28.48 -22.91 8.01
CA GLY A 208 -28.13 -24.20 7.42
C GLY A 208 -27.24 -25.08 8.31
N LEU A 209 -26.96 -24.67 9.54
CA LEU A 209 -26.23 -25.43 10.55
C LEU A 209 -27.17 -25.90 11.67
N VAL A 210 -26.79 -26.96 12.39
CA VAL A 210 -27.60 -27.51 13.50
C VAL A 210 -26.73 -27.81 14.71
N ASP A 211 -27.26 -27.56 15.91
CA ASP A 211 -26.64 -27.91 17.19
C ASP A 211 -25.13 -27.53 17.25
N CYS A 212 -24.24 -28.52 17.41
CA CYS A 212 -22.80 -28.31 17.54
C CYS A 212 -22.07 -28.13 16.20
N GLU A 213 -22.75 -28.23 15.06
CA GLU A 213 -22.21 -27.81 13.77
C GLU A 213 -22.10 -26.29 13.69
N ASP A 214 -22.96 -25.61 14.45
CA ASP A 214 -23.05 -24.17 14.55
C ASP A 214 -21.97 -23.60 15.50
N PRO A 215 -21.13 -22.64 15.06
CA PRO A 215 -20.10 -22.00 15.91
C PRO A 215 -20.61 -21.42 17.23
N GLU A 216 -21.82 -20.89 17.23
CA GLU A 216 -22.46 -20.13 18.31
C GLU A 216 -22.71 -21.04 19.52
N CYS A 217 -23.08 -22.28 19.23
CA CYS A 217 -23.33 -23.34 20.20
C CYS A 217 -22.08 -23.85 20.91
N CYS A 218 -20.87 -23.56 20.42
CA CYS A 218 -19.63 -23.97 21.08
C CYS A 218 -19.38 -23.28 22.42
N SER A 219 -20.05 -22.15 22.68
CA SER A 219 -20.08 -21.52 24.00
C SER A 219 -20.90 -22.31 25.02
N ASN A 220 -21.85 -23.14 24.56
CA ASN A 220 -22.71 -23.96 25.38
C ASN A 220 -21.95 -25.20 25.91
N HIS A 221 -22.22 -25.57 27.17
CA HIS A 221 -21.64 -26.74 27.80
C HIS A 221 -21.90 -28.06 27.05
N LEU A 222 -23.00 -28.14 26.30
CA LEU A 222 -23.40 -29.33 25.52
C LEU A 222 -22.42 -29.62 24.36
N CYS A 223 -21.92 -28.58 23.69
CA CYS A 223 -21.05 -28.73 22.52
C CYS A 223 -19.55 -28.62 22.84
N ARG A 224 -19.18 -28.35 24.10
CA ARG A 224 -17.79 -28.16 24.52
C ARG A 224 -16.87 -29.37 24.25
N SER A 225 -17.41 -30.59 24.24
CA SER A 225 -16.69 -31.82 23.91
C SER A 225 -16.76 -32.21 22.43
N SER A 226 -17.53 -31.48 21.62
CA SER A 226 -17.60 -31.70 20.17
C SER A 226 -16.26 -31.40 19.51
N GLN A 227 -15.89 -32.20 18.52
CA GLN A 227 -14.68 -31.97 17.72
C GLN A 227 -14.76 -30.66 16.91
N LEU A 228 -15.97 -30.21 16.58
CA LEU A 228 -16.22 -28.98 15.82
C LEU A 228 -15.98 -27.71 16.67
N CYS A 229 -16.05 -27.84 17.99
CA CYS A 229 -15.83 -26.75 18.95
C CYS A 229 -14.42 -26.72 19.53
N VAL A 230 -13.49 -27.49 18.97
CA VAL A 230 -12.08 -27.46 19.36
C VAL A 230 -11.40 -26.29 18.68
N ALA A 231 -10.97 -25.31 19.48
CA ALA A 231 -10.25 -24.13 19.00
C ALA A 231 -8.76 -24.18 19.37
N ALA A 232 -7.92 -23.54 18.56
CA ALA A 232 -6.54 -23.30 18.95
C ALA A 232 -6.48 -22.28 20.12
N PRO A 233 -5.58 -22.45 21.10
CA PRO A 233 -5.39 -21.44 22.15
C PRO A 233 -4.89 -20.12 21.54
N LYS A 234 -5.26 -18.99 22.16
CA LYS A 234 -4.73 -17.69 21.74
C LYS A 234 -3.20 -17.69 21.90
N PRO A 235 -2.42 -17.29 20.88
CA PRO A 235 -0.96 -17.30 20.95
C PRO A 235 -0.42 -16.54 22.18
N ILE A 236 -1.07 -15.44 22.55
CA ILE A 236 -0.71 -14.65 23.74
C ILE A 236 -0.78 -15.46 25.04
N ASP A 237 -1.75 -16.37 25.18
CA ASP A 237 -1.90 -17.18 26.38
C ASP A 237 -0.83 -18.28 26.46
N ILE A 238 -0.33 -18.76 25.32
CA ILE A 238 0.81 -19.67 25.24
C ILE A 238 2.10 -18.93 25.60
N LEU A 239 2.29 -17.73 25.04
CA LEU A 239 3.47 -16.89 25.30
C LEU A 239 3.59 -16.53 26.79
N LEU A 240 2.46 -16.22 27.45
CA LEU A 240 2.42 -15.90 28.88
C LEU A 240 2.67 -17.10 29.80
N ARG A 241 2.46 -18.33 29.31
CA ARG A 241 2.68 -19.57 30.08
C ARG A 241 4.12 -20.08 30.03
N LYS A 242 4.94 -19.67 29.05
CA LYS A 242 6.36 -20.04 29.00
C LYS A 242 7.20 -19.00 29.74
N GLN A 243 8.11 -19.46 30.60
CA GLN A 243 9.15 -18.59 31.14
C GLN A 243 9.94 -17.99 29.97
N PRO A 244 10.27 -16.67 30.00
CA PRO A 244 11.21 -16.12 29.04
C PRO A 244 12.50 -16.95 29.09
N PRO A 245 13.14 -17.23 27.94
CA PRO A 245 14.36 -18.03 27.92
C PRO A 245 15.38 -17.42 28.87
N ALA A 246 16.05 -18.28 29.64
CA ALA A 246 17.05 -17.85 30.62
C ALA A 246 18.07 -16.91 29.96
N ILE A 247 18.59 -15.95 30.73
CA ILE A 247 19.56 -14.95 30.24
C ILE A 247 20.82 -15.63 29.65
N THR A 248 21.10 -16.89 30.03
CA THR A 248 22.19 -17.75 29.57
C THR A 248 21.87 -18.59 28.33
N ALA A 249 20.63 -18.57 27.82
CA ALA A 249 20.26 -19.32 26.62
C ALA A 249 20.98 -18.77 25.38
N SER A 250 21.28 -19.66 24.43
CA SER A 250 21.93 -19.26 23.18
C SER A 250 21.10 -18.24 22.40
N PHE A 251 21.75 -17.40 21.58
CA PHE A 251 21.07 -16.44 20.69
C PHE A 251 19.95 -17.11 19.88
N PHE A 252 20.24 -18.31 19.39
CA PHE A 252 19.29 -19.15 18.65
C PHE A 252 18.08 -19.58 19.51
N GLU A 253 18.29 -20.03 20.76
CA GLU A 253 17.19 -20.41 21.67
C GLU A 253 16.36 -19.21 22.16
N ARG A 254 16.95 -18.01 22.18
CA ARG A 254 16.23 -16.76 22.49
C ARG A 254 15.39 -16.26 21.31
N MET A 255 15.77 -16.59 20.06
CA MET A 255 15.02 -16.24 18.84
C MET A 255 14.01 -17.29 18.39
N LYS A 256 14.14 -18.55 18.83
CA LYS A 256 13.33 -19.69 18.36
C LYS A 256 11.81 -19.57 18.60
N PHE A 257 11.35 -18.52 19.26
CA PHE A 257 9.95 -18.33 19.66
C PHE A 257 9.32 -17.02 19.17
N LEU A 258 10.05 -16.23 18.39
CA LEU A 258 9.42 -15.18 17.60
C LEU A 258 8.72 -15.89 16.43
N ILE A 259 7.40 -15.75 16.35
CA ILE A 259 6.69 -15.99 15.08
C ILE A 259 7.14 -14.84 14.17
N GLU A 260 8.34 -14.97 13.57
CA GLU A 260 8.90 -13.97 12.66
C GLU A 260 8.29 -14.11 11.26
N GLU A 261 7.80 -15.31 10.93
CA GLU A 261 7.28 -15.67 9.62
C GLU A 261 5.98 -16.42 9.81
N GLY A 262 5.00 -16.21 8.93
CA GLY A 262 3.75 -16.94 9.01
C GLY A 262 2.59 -16.24 8.34
N ILE A 263 1.49 -16.96 8.25
CA ILE A 263 0.23 -16.48 7.72
C ILE A 263 -0.75 -16.31 8.86
N ARG A 264 -1.40 -15.15 8.88
CA ARG A 264 -2.53 -14.86 9.74
C ARG A 264 -3.75 -14.58 8.88
N GLY A 265 -4.89 -15.17 9.23
CA GLY A 265 -6.13 -14.95 8.51
C GLY A 265 -7.34 -15.10 9.41
N ARG A 266 -8.50 -14.73 8.88
CA ARG A 266 -9.79 -14.90 9.54
C ARG A 266 -10.75 -15.64 8.61
N VAL A 267 -11.42 -16.65 9.13
CA VAL A 267 -12.42 -17.44 8.41
C VAL A 267 -13.80 -17.10 8.98
N VAL A 268 -14.76 -16.83 8.10
CA VAL A 268 -16.11 -16.42 8.48
C VAL A 268 -17.19 -17.15 7.68
N THR A 269 -18.42 -17.18 8.20
CA THR A 269 -19.62 -17.61 7.46
C THR A 269 -20.01 -16.58 6.40
N ALA A 270 -20.96 -16.93 5.51
CA ALA A 270 -21.57 -15.98 4.58
C ALA A 270 -22.21 -14.76 5.28
N MET A 271 -22.64 -14.93 6.54
CA MET A 271 -23.20 -13.87 7.39
C MET A 271 -22.13 -13.04 8.13
N GLY A 272 -20.84 -13.39 7.98
CA GLY A 272 -19.72 -12.65 8.57
C GLY A 272 -19.33 -13.07 9.99
N MET A 273 -19.94 -14.13 10.53
CA MET A 273 -19.64 -14.68 11.86
C MET A 273 -18.34 -15.48 11.84
N GLY A 274 -17.55 -15.42 12.92
CA GLY A 274 -16.25 -16.09 12.99
C GLY A 274 -16.37 -17.62 13.07
N LEU A 275 -15.85 -18.34 12.08
CA LEU A 275 -15.91 -19.80 12.07
C LEU A 275 -14.80 -20.40 12.92
N MET A 276 -15.13 -20.96 14.09
CA MET A 276 -14.19 -21.69 14.94
C MET A 276 -13.96 -23.15 14.51
N GLY A 277 -12.85 -23.76 14.90
CA GLY A 277 -12.58 -25.19 14.61
C GLY A 277 -12.37 -25.53 13.13
N VAL A 278 -12.14 -24.55 12.27
CA VAL A 278 -11.74 -24.77 10.88
C VAL A 278 -10.29 -25.24 10.84
N ARG A 279 -10.06 -26.40 10.23
CA ARG A 279 -8.72 -26.94 10.00
C ARG A 279 -8.07 -26.20 8.85
N VAL A 280 -6.98 -25.50 9.15
CA VAL A 280 -6.15 -24.81 8.16
C VAL A 280 -4.81 -25.53 8.06
N SER A 281 -4.49 -26.06 6.88
CA SER A 281 -3.25 -26.80 6.61
C SER A 281 -2.62 -26.35 5.31
N THR A 282 -1.32 -26.60 5.13
CA THR A 282 -0.67 -26.43 3.82
C THR A 282 -0.71 -27.74 3.01
N SER A 283 -0.41 -27.66 1.72
CA SER A 283 -0.32 -28.84 0.83
C SER A 283 0.82 -29.79 1.22
N THR A 284 1.86 -29.30 1.88
CA THR A 284 3.00 -30.09 2.32
C THR A 284 2.77 -30.68 3.71
N PRO A 285 2.77 -32.02 3.88
CA PRO A 285 2.45 -32.66 5.15
C PRO A 285 3.39 -32.29 6.32
N LEU A 286 4.59 -31.80 6.01
CA LEU A 286 5.64 -31.46 6.98
C LEU A 286 5.39 -30.13 7.73
N GLU A 287 4.55 -29.24 7.19
CA GLU A 287 4.34 -27.87 7.73
C GLU A 287 3.19 -27.78 8.76
N GLY A 288 2.57 -28.91 9.12
CA GLY A 288 1.57 -28.98 10.18
C GLY A 288 0.21 -28.37 9.81
N PHE A 289 -0.63 -28.18 10.82
CA PHE A 289 -1.95 -27.54 10.68
C PHE A 289 -2.29 -26.75 11.93
N THR A 290 -3.24 -25.83 11.79
CA THR A 290 -3.83 -25.06 12.89
C THR A 290 -5.35 -25.16 12.86
N LEU A 291 -6.00 -24.78 13.95
CA LEU A 291 -7.45 -24.66 14.05
C LEU A 291 -7.82 -23.19 14.26
N THR A 292 -8.88 -22.71 13.63
CA THR A 292 -9.38 -21.37 13.91
C THR A 292 -9.89 -21.25 15.34
N ARG A 293 -9.73 -20.05 15.89
CA ARG A 293 -10.22 -19.64 17.22
C ARG A 293 -11.72 -19.32 17.20
N GLU A 294 -12.27 -19.02 18.37
CA GLU A 294 -13.66 -18.56 18.57
C GLU A 294 -14.03 -17.37 17.67
N ASP A 295 -13.08 -16.47 17.38
CA ASP A 295 -13.28 -15.29 16.53
C ASP A 295 -13.03 -15.55 15.02
N GLY A 296 -12.79 -16.82 14.66
CA GLY A 296 -12.45 -17.27 13.31
C GLY A 296 -10.99 -17.01 12.92
N TRP A 297 -10.17 -16.42 13.78
CA TRP A 297 -8.77 -16.15 13.45
C TRP A 297 -7.89 -17.38 13.59
N PHE A 298 -6.89 -17.48 12.72
CA PHE A 298 -5.84 -18.48 12.80
C PHE A 298 -4.47 -17.86 12.57
N ASP A 299 -3.44 -18.56 13.04
CA ASP A 299 -2.04 -18.27 12.75
C ASP A 299 -1.38 -19.60 12.36
N LEU A 300 -0.66 -19.62 11.25
CA LEU A 300 0.04 -20.79 10.71
C LEU A 300 1.46 -20.39 10.31
N LEU A 301 2.45 -21.14 10.82
CA LEU A 301 3.85 -20.97 10.42
C LEU A 301 4.06 -21.67 9.09
N VAL A 302 4.68 -20.97 8.14
CA VAL A 302 4.98 -21.48 6.80
C VAL A 302 6.35 -21.01 6.38
N ASN A 303 6.97 -21.69 5.42
CA ASN A 303 8.22 -21.22 4.83
C ASN A 303 7.94 -20.03 3.89
N GLY A 304 8.61 -18.90 4.13
CA GLY A 304 8.54 -17.73 3.25
C GLY A 304 9.33 -17.90 1.96
N GLY A 305 9.14 -16.98 1.01
CA GLY A 305 9.91 -16.88 -0.24
C GLY A 305 9.20 -17.35 -1.50
N GLY A 306 7.97 -17.85 -1.38
CA GLY A 306 7.19 -18.39 -2.49
C GLY A 306 5.68 -18.32 -2.22
N ALA A 307 4.92 -19.00 -3.08
CA ALA A 307 3.48 -19.14 -2.94
C ALA A 307 3.16 -20.39 -2.12
N VAL A 308 2.31 -20.25 -1.11
CA VAL A 308 1.86 -21.34 -0.25
C VAL A 308 0.38 -21.62 -0.54
N THR A 309 0.05 -22.90 -0.71
CA THR A 309 -1.33 -23.36 -0.87
C THR A 309 -1.92 -23.69 0.48
N LEU A 310 -2.96 -22.96 0.88
CA LEU A 310 -3.73 -23.18 2.10
C LEU A 310 -5.00 -23.96 1.81
N GLN A 311 -5.26 -24.98 2.62
CA GLN A 311 -6.47 -25.79 2.58
C GLN A 311 -7.29 -25.53 3.83
N PHE A 312 -8.57 -25.20 3.64
CA PHE A 312 -9.54 -24.93 4.69
C PHE A 312 -10.57 -26.04 4.69
N GLY A 313 -10.72 -26.73 5.83
CA GLY A 313 -11.67 -27.83 5.97
C GLY A 313 -12.43 -27.76 7.29
N ARG A 314 -13.76 -27.82 7.20
CA ARG A 314 -14.68 -27.96 8.33
C ARG A 314 -16.00 -28.53 7.82
N SER A 315 -16.53 -29.59 8.44
CA SER A 315 -17.89 -30.07 8.13
C SER A 315 -18.92 -29.12 8.76
N PRO A 316 -20.08 -28.84 8.12
CA PRO A 316 -20.55 -29.31 6.80
C PRO A 316 -20.09 -28.47 5.60
N PHE A 317 -19.20 -27.49 5.81
CA PHE A 317 -18.70 -26.61 4.75
C PHE A 317 -17.85 -27.36 3.72
N ARG A 318 -17.95 -26.92 2.46
CA ARG A 318 -17.08 -27.44 1.40
C ARG A 318 -15.64 -26.97 1.63
N ALA A 319 -14.69 -27.89 1.50
CA ALA A 319 -13.28 -27.56 1.60
C ALA A 319 -12.88 -26.54 0.51
N GLN A 320 -12.16 -25.49 0.91
CA GLN A 320 -11.67 -24.46 0.02
C GLN A 320 -10.15 -24.46 -0.02
N THR A 321 -9.57 -24.02 -1.14
CA THR A 321 -8.13 -23.90 -1.32
C THR A 321 -7.78 -22.50 -1.82
N HIS A 322 -6.79 -21.86 -1.20
CA HIS A 322 -6.34 -20.51 -1.53
C HIS A 322 -4.83 -20.47 -1.65
N ILE A 323 -4.31 -19.73 -2.63
CA ILE A 323 -2.87 -19.58 -2.88
C ILE A 323 -2.44 -18.19 -2.41
N VAL A 324 -1.40 -18.13 -1.58
CA VAL A 324 -0.94 -16.89 -0.94
C VAL A 324 0.56 -16.74 -1.17
N ASN A 325 1.00 -15.60 -1.69
CA ASN A 325 2.42 -15.27 -1.78
C ASN A 325 2.93 -14.81 -0.41
N VAL A 326 3.93 -15.53 0.12
CA VAL A 326 4.53 -15.24 1.42
C VAL A 326 5.97 -14.73 1.21
N PRO A 327 6.28 -13.48 1.60
CA PRO A 327 7.64 -12.97 1.56
C PRO A 327 8.55 -13.71 2.54
N TRP A 328 9.86 -13.61 2.32
CA TRP A 328 10.85 -14.04 3.28
C TRP A 328 10.75 -13.23 4.58
N ASN A 329 10.70 -13.90 5.72
CA ASN A 329 10.83 -13.30 7.04
C ASN A 329 9.77 -12.22 7.38
N GLU A 330 8.54 -12.39 6.89
CA GLU A 330 7.43 -11.48 7.17
C GLU A 330 6.14 -12.23 7.55
N VAL A 331 5.32 -11.61 8.40
CA VAL A 331 3.97 -12.09 8.73
C VAL A 331 2.97 -11.50 7.75
N VAL A 332 2.29 -12.36 7.00
CA VAL A 332 1.29 -11.96 6.00
C VAL A 332 -0.11 -12.08 6.58
N ILE A 333 -0.91 -11.04 6.42
CA ILE A 333 -2.33 -11.05 6.74
C ILE A 333 -3.10 -11.25 5.43
N ILE A 334 -3.80 -12.38 5.33
CA ILE A 334 -4.62 -12.69 4.15
C ILE A 334 -6.01 -12.06 4.28
N ASP A 335 -6.68 -11.89 3.15
CA ASP A 335 -8.06 -11.43 3.12
C ASP A 335 -8.99 -12.46 3.81
N ILE A 336 -10.16 -11.99 4.25
CA ILE A 336 -11.13 -12.80 4.98
C ILE A 336 -11.62 -13.93 4.07
N ILE A 337 -11.56 -15.17 4.57
CA ILE A 337 -12.04 -16.36 3.87
C ILE A 337 -13.49 -16.61 4.27
N VAL A 338 -14.40 -16.59 3.31
CA VAL A 338 -15.83 -16.85 3.52
C VAL A 338 -16.13 -18.30 3.13
N MET A 339 -16.61 -19.10 4.09
CA MET A 339 -17.07 -20.47 3.83
C MET A 339 -18.60 -20.52 3.81
N GLY A 340 -19.14 -21.22 2.82
CA GLY A 340 -20.58 -21.46 2.65
C GLY A 340 -20.90 -22.95 2.61
N THR A 341 -22.14 -23.28 2.95
CA THR A 341 -22.71 -24.64 2.91
C THR A 341 -23.32 -24.97 1.54
N GLY A 342 -23.71 -23.96 0.76
CA GLY A 342 -24.31 -24.08 -0.57
C GLY A 342 -23.32 -24.12 -1.74
N ASP A 343 -23.84 -24.46 -2.92
CA ASP A 343 -23.12 -24.54 -4.20
C ASP A 343 -22.84 -23.15 -4.81
N ASP A 344 -22.50 -22.17 -3.96
CA ASP A 344 -22.04 -20.87 -4.42
C ASP A 344 -20.64 -21.04 -4.97
N LYS A 345 -20.55 -21.30 -6.28
CA LYS A 345 -19.34 -20.99 -7.03
C LYS A 345 -19.06 -19.52 -6.79
N SER A 346 -18.10 -19.21 -5.94
CA SER A 346 -17.55 -17.87 -5.86
C SER A 346 -17.05 -17.54 -7.25
N THR A 347 -17.85 -16.78 -8.00
CA THR A 347 -17.39 -16.16 -9.23
C THR A 347 -16.27 -15.26 -8.78
N VAL A 348 -15.02 -15.67 -9.00
CA VAL A 348 -13.85 -14.83 -8.78
C VAL A 348 -14.19 -13.49 -9.43
N PRO A 349 -14.33 -12.40 -8.68
CA PRO A 349 -14.72 -11.12 -9.25
C PRO A 349 -13.66 -10.79 -10.30
N VAL A 350 -14.06 -10.79 -11.57
CA VAL A 350 -13.21 -10.25 -12.62
C VAL A 350 -13.05 -8.77 -12.26
N PRO A 351 -11.84 -8.27 -11.99
CA PRO A 351 -11.66 -6.89 -11.56
C PRO A 351 -12.21 -5.97 -12.66
N HIS A 352 -13.26 -5.22 -12.36
CA HIS A 352 -13.78 -4.25 -13.31
C HIS A 352 -12.97 -2.96 -13.18
N SER A 353 -12.44 -2.47 -14.29
CA SER A 353 -11.78 -1.16 -14.30
C SER A 353 -12.82 -0.06 -14.06
N CYS A 354 -12.69 0.69 -12.98
CA CYS A 354 -13.58 1.82 -12.70
C CYS A 354 -13.10 3.05 -13.49
N ALA A 355 -13.90 3.53 -14.44
CA ALA A 355 -13.55 4.68 -15.26
C ALA A 355 -13.47 6.01 -14.48
N ALA A 356 -14.13 6.11 -13.32
CA ALA A 356 -14.12 7.31 -12.48
C ALA A 356 -12.84 7.51 -11.65
N HIS A 357 -11.96 6.50 -11.57
CA HIS A 357 -10.76 6.58 -10.76
C HIS A 357 -9.56 7.09 -11.56
N ASP A 358 -9.01 8.20 -11.09
CA ASP A 358 -7.76 8.76 -11.59
C ASP A 358 -6.59 8.29 -10.71
N TYR A 359 -5.79 7.37 -11.23
CA TYR A 359 -4.66 6.75 -10.51
C TYR A 359 -3.50 7.72 -10.24
N ASP A 360 -3.35 8.77 -11.05
CA ASP A 360 -2.29 9.76 -10.89
C ASP A 360 -2.66 10.77 -9.80
N LEU A 361 -3.91 11.24 -9.83
CA LEU A 361 -4.45 12.20 -8.85
C LEU A 361 -4.71 11.57 -7.48
N MET A 362 -5.26 10.35 -7.44
CA MET A 362 -5.67 9.67 -6.20
C MET A 362 -4.54 8.88 -5.55
N LYS A 363 -3.28 9.19 -5.86
CA LYS A 363 -2.13 8.52 -5.27
C LYS A 363 -1.86 9.03 -3.84
N PRO A 364 -1.93 8.18 -2.80
CA PRO A 364 -1.69 8.61 -1.44
C PRO A 364 -0.21 8.92 -1.20
N VAL A 365 0.07 9.90 -0.33
CA VAL A 365 1.43 10.23 0.10
C VAL A 365 1.66 9.65 1.49
N VAL A 366 2.67 8.78 1.60
CA VAL A 366 3.04 8.11 2.86
C VAL A 366 4.41 8.58 3.32
N LEU A 367 4.46 9.25 4.46
CA LEU A 367 5.68 9.78 5.06
C LEU A 367 5.86 9.15 6.45
N ALA A 368 6.98 8.46 6.66
CA ALA A 368 7.35 7.94 7.97
C ALA A 368 8.73 8.45 8.37
N THR A 369 8.84 8.97 9.59
CA THR A 369 10.13 9.38 10.16
C THR A 369 10.75 8.21 10.90
N TRP A 370 11.60 7.45 10.22
CA TRP A 370 12.34 6.34 10.83
C TRP A 370 13.83 6.66 11.05
N LYS A 371 14.33 7.71 10.40
CA LYS A 371 15.67 8.25 10.61
C LYS A 371 15.60 9.34 11.67
N HIS A 372 15.74 8.96 12.94
CA HIS A 372 16.16 9.95 13.92
C HIS A 372 17.58 10.35 13.54
N GLY A 373 17.78 11.60 13.13
CA GLY A 373 19.08 12.11 12.71
C GLY A 373 20.13 11.79 13.76
N PHE A 374 21.14 11.01 13.36
CA PHE A 374 22.28 10.59 14.17
C PHE A 374 23.27 11.73 14.49
N GLN A 375 22.86 12.98 14.37
CA GLN A 375 23.73 14.15 14.50
C GLN A 375 23.28 15.02 15.67
N GLY A 376 23.66 14.61 16.88
CA GLY A 376 23.49 15.39 18.10
C GLY A 376 23.28 14.45 19.27
N ALA A 377 24.01 14.49 20.38
CA ALA A 377 25.07 15.37 20.83
C ALA A 377 26.19 14.51 21.43
N CYS A 378 27.36 15.10 21.66
CA CYS A 378 28.42 14.47 22.41
C CYS A 378 27.83 13.87 23.73
N PRO A 379 28.11 12.59 24.06
CA PRO A 379 27.47 11.87 25.17
C PRO A 379 27.86 12.41 26.56
N ASP A 380 28.63 13.50 26.60
CA ASP A 380 29.01 14.28 27.77
C ASP A 380 28.04 15.43 28.05
N LYS A 381 27.10 15.74 27.15
CA LYS A 381 26.17 16.86 27.30
C LYS A 381 24.72 16.46 27.09
N SER A 382 23.86 17.05 27.91
CA SER A 382 22.41 17.03 27.69
C SER A 382 22.06 17.92 26.49
N ALA A 383 21.11 17.46 25.68
CA ALA A 383 20.73 18.12 24.44
C ALA A 383 19.27 17.86 24.07
N ILE A 384 18.69 18.80 23.32
CA ILE A 384 17.37 18.64 22.70
C ILE A 384 17.60 18.46 21.20
N LEU A 385 17.13 17.33 20.66
CA LEU A 385 17.17 16.99 19.25
C LEU A 385 15.84 17.40 18.61
N ALA A 386 15.84 18.52 17.89
CA ALA A 386 14.63 19.15 17.40
C ALA A 386 13.92 18.33 16.32
N GLU A 387 14.68 17.71 15.43
CA GLU A 387 14.19 16.96 14.27
C GLU A 387 13.47 15.68 14.68
N SER A 388 14.00 14.98 15.68
CA SER A 388 13.38 13.77 16.24
C SER A 388 12.44 14.08 17.41
N GLN A 389 12.41 15.33 17.89
CA GLN A 389 11.72 15.73 19.11
C GLN A 389 12.12 14.86 20.31
N VAL A 390 13.43 14.63 20.46
CA VAL A 390 14.00 13.77 21.49
C VAL A 390 14.87 14.58 22.45
N ILE A 391 14.68 14.33 23.74
CA ILE A 391 15.54 14.82 24.82
C ILE A 391 16.62 13.77 25.11
N GLN A 392 17.88 14.22 25.13
CA GLN A 392 19.06 13.52 25.65
C GLN A 392 19.49 14.16 26.97
N GLU A 393 19.62 13.37 28.03
CA GLU A 393 20.18 13.79 29.31
C GLU A 393 21.45 13.00 29.60
N SER A 394 22.50 13.67 30.05
CA SER A 394 23.80 13.05 30.36
C SER A 394 24.23 13.40 31.78
N LEU A 395 24.41 12.37 32.62
CA LEU A 395 24.92 12.49 33.98
C LEU A 395 26.27 11.79 34.11
N GLN A 396 27.33 12.56 34.36
CA GLN A 396 28.67 12.01 34.57
C GLN A 396 28.78 11.28 35.91
N ILE A 397 29.32 10.06 35.91
CA ILE A 397 29.64 9.31 37.13
C ILE A 397 31.06 9.69 37.59
N PRO A 398 31.22 10.38 38.75
CA PRO A 398 32.52 10.81 39.23
C PRO A 398 33.52 9.66 39.36
N GLY A 399 34.78 9.90 38.99
CA GLY A 399 35.87 8.93 39.14
C GLY A 399 35.92 7.79 38.11
N THR A 400 34.94 7.70 37.20
CA THR A 400 34.88 6.59 36.21
C THR A 400 35.13 7.01 34.76
N GLY A 401 34.99 8.31 34.45
CA GLY A 401 35.00 8.82 33.07
C GLY A 401 33.81 8.37 32.22
N LEU A 402 32.78 7.78 32.84
CA LEU A 402 31.56 7.31 32.18
C LEU A 402 30.40 8.28 32.43
N ASN A 403 29.46 8.35 31.49
CA ASN A 403 28.21 9.10 31.63
C ASN A 403 27.02 8.14 31.56
N LEU A 404 26.02 8.38 32.40
CA LEU A 404 24.68 7.82 32.27
C LEU A 404 23.91 8.69 31.26
N VAL A 405 23.57 8.11 30.12
CA VAL A 405 22.86 8.83 29.06
C VAL A 405 21.43 8.30 28.96
N TYR A 406 20.46 9.17 29.24
CA TYR A 406 19.05 8.96 28.99
C TYR A 406 18.67 9.54 27.63
N HIS A 407 17.84 8.83 26.88
CA HIS A 407 17.36 9.26 25.58
C HIS A 407 15.88 8.92 25.45
N SER A 408 15.03 9.93 25.31
CA SER A 408 13.56 9.73 25.35
C SER A 408 13.02 8.90 24.17
N SER A 409 13.75 8.76 23.05
CA SER A 409 13.36 7.82 21.97
C SER A 409 13.28 6.36 22.41
N ARG A 410 13.95 6.01 23.53
CA ARG A 410 13.98 4.66 24.11
C ARG A 410 12.86 4.43 25.11
N ALA A 411 12.10 5.47 25.46
CA ALA A 411 10.96 5.35 26.36
C ALA A 411 9.77 4.71 25.64
N ALA A 412 8.97 3.92 26.37
CA ALA A 412 7.79 3.24 25.81
C ALA A 412 6.73 4.21 25.25
N GLY A 413 6.69 5.45 25.74
CA GLY A 413 5.78 6.49 25.24
C GLY A 413 6.20 7.12 23.91
N TYR A 414 7.41 6.84 23.41
CA TYR A 414 7.88 7.37 22.13
C TYR A 414 7.43 6.43 21.00
N LEU A 415 6.31 6.78 20.36
CA LEU A 415 5.67 6.00 19.30
C LEU A 415 6.30 6.29 17.94
N SER A 416 6.32 5.28 17.08
CA SER A 416 6.71 5.45 15.67
C SER A 416 5.49 5.84 14.86
N THR A 417 5.58 6.92 14.07
CA THR A 417 4.41 7.49 13.38
C THR A 417 4.51 7.39 11.86
N ILE A 418 3.38 7.15 11.22
CA ILE A 418 3.19 7.28 9.77
C ILE A 418 2.25 8.46 9.53
N GLN A 419 2.73 9.47 8.84
CA GLN A 419 1.94 10.60 8.34
C GLN A 419 1.44 10.28 6.93
N LEU A 420 0.14 10.36 6.74
CA LEU A 420 -0.55 10.00 5.51
C LEU A 420 -1.30 11.23 4.99
N GLN A 421 -1.12 11.54 3.72
CA GLN A 421 -2.08 12.33 2.96
C GLN A 421 -2.82 11.36 2.04
N ILE A 422 -4.09 11.12 2.36
CA ILE A 422 -4.92 10.09 1.74
C ILE A 422 -5.56 10.64 0.47
N THR A 423 -6.06 11.89 0.51
CA THR A 423 -6.67 12.54 -0.66
C THR A 423 -5.95 13.83 -1.06
N PRO A 424 -6.00 14.18 -2.35
CA PRO A 424 -5.48 15.45 -2.87
C PRO A 424 -6.45 16.61 -2.59
N ASP A 425 -6.13 17.80 -3.10
CA ASP A 425 -6.96 19.01 -2.94
C ASP A 425 -8.31 18.93 -3.68
N THR A 426 -8.40 18.13 -4.74
CA THR A 426 -9.61 17.95 -5.56
C THR A 426 -9.97 16.46 -5.65
N VAL A 427 -11.17 16.10 -5.22
CA VAL A 427 -11.66 14.70 -5.26
C VAL A 427 -12.84 14.57 -6.23
N PRO A 428 -13.00 13.43 -6.92
CA PRO A 428 -14.15 13.19 -7.78
C PRO A 428 -15.48 13.19 -7.01
N ALA A 429 -16.55 13.71 -7.60
CA ALA A 429 -17.86 13.78 -6.96
C ALA A 429 -18.52 12.40 -6.74
N SER A 430 -18.12 11.38 -7.50
CA SER A 430 -18.60 10.00 -7.29
C SER A 430 -17.89 9.28 -6.16
N LEU A 431 -16.80 9.82 -5.60
CA LEU A 431 -16.10 9.21 -4.47
C LEU A 431 -16.99 9.29 -3.23
N LYS A 432 -17.25 8.14 -2.60
CA LYS A 432 -18.16 8.00 -1.46
C LYS A 432 -17.41 7.78 -0.16
N LEU A 433 -16.62 6.71 -0.10
CA LEU A 433 -15.88 6.29 1.08
C LEU A 433 -14.42 6.00 0.73
N ILE A 434 -13.56 6.13 1.75
CA ILE A 434 -12.13 5.83 1.63
C ILE A 434 -11.75 4.89 2.77
N HIS A 435 -11.15 3.75 2.43
CA HIS A 435 -10.80 2.69 3.34
C HIS A 435 -9.28 2.66 3.55
N LEU A 436 -8.81 2.80 4.78
CA LEU A 436 -7.41 2.73 5.12
C LEU A 436 -7.14 1.42 5.84
N ARG A 437 -6.15 0.66 5.35
CA ARG A 437 -5.61 -0.52 6.01
C ARG A 437 -4.11 -0.35 6.22
N ILE A 438 -3.64 -0.50 7.45
CA ILE A 438 -2.20 -0.46 7.77
C ILE A 438 -1.84 -1.79 8.41
N THR A 439 -0.83 -2.46 7.85
CA THR A 439 -0.31 -3.73 8.36
C THR A 439 1.16 -3.59 8.76
N ILE A 440 1.47 -3.92 10.01
CA ILE A 440 2.82 -3.85 10.59
C ILE A 440 2.98 -5.05 11.53
N GLU A 441 3.94 -5.95 11.25
CA GLU A 441 4.32 -7.04 12.19
C GLU A 441 3.11 -7.85 12.68
N GLY A 442 2.21 -8.20 11.75
CA GLY A 442 0.98 -8.95 12.00
C GLY A 442 -0.18 -8.14 12.61
N ILE A 443 0.00 -6.86 12.94
CA ILE A 443 -1.09 -5.96 13.35
C ILE A 443 -1.81 -5.48 12.10
N LEU A 444 -3.15 -5.60 12.07
CA LEU A 444 -4.02 -4.98 11.07
C LEU A 444 -4.77 -3.82 11.74
N PHE A 445 -4.61 -2.62 11.20
CA PHE A 445 -5.42 -1.45 11.55
C PHE A 445 -6.30 -1.07 10.37
N GLU A 446 -7.60 -0.89 10.63
CA GLU A 446 -8.58 -0.50 9.61
C GLU A 446 -9.31 0.78 10.05
N LYS A 447 -9.55 1.68 9.10
CA LYS A 447 -10.35 2.89 9.32
C LYS A 447 -11.01 3.35 8.03
N THR A 448 -12.27 3.76 8.11
CA THR A 448 -13.01 4.32 6.97
C THR A 448 -13.21 5.82 7.16
N PHE A 449 -13.15 6.57 6.06
CA PHE A 449 -13.35 8.02 6.01
C PHE A 449 -14.43 8.37 4.98
N GLU A 450 -15.15 9.46 5.22
CA GLU A 450 -15.99 10.11 4.21
C GLU A 450 -15.11 10.76 3.14
N ALA A 451 -15.60 10.82 1.90
CA ALA A 451 -14.89 11.48 0.81
C ALA A 451 -14.78 13.00 1.04
N ASP A 452 -13.60 13.43 1.48
CA ASP A 452 -13.21 14.84 1.65
C ASP A 452 -11.86 15.10 0.95
N PRO A 453 -11.62 16.32 0.46
CA PRO A 453 -10.31 16.72 -0.01
C PRO A 453 -9.32 16.89 1.16
N VAL A 454 -8.04 16.66 0.89
CA VAL A 454 -6.91 16.89 1.82
C VAL A 454 -7.03 16.12 3.15
N ILE A 455 -7.51 14.89 3.10
CA ILE A 455 -7.55 14.03 4.29
C ILE A 455 -6.13 13.70 4.69
N LYS A 456 -5.75 14.14 5.89
CA LYS A 456 -4.48 13.82 6.54
C LYS A 456 -4.73 12.96 7.76
N PHE A 457 -3.96 11.89 7.91
CA PHE A 457 -4.08 10.97 9.04
C PHE A 457 -2.70 10.60 9.56
N THR A 458 -2.55 10.55 10.88
CA THR A 458 -1.31 10.10 11.51
C THR A 458 -1.59 8.83 12.29
N TYR A 459 -0.98 7.73 11.85
CA TYR A 459 -1.00 6.47 12.58
C TYR A 459 0.18 6.40 13.54
N ALA A 460 -0.06 6.03 14.81
CA ALA A 460 0.97 5.90 15.82
C ALA A 460 1.10 4.45 16.28
N TRP A 461 2.30 3.89 16.13
CA TRP A 461 2.62 2.51 16.46
C TRP A 461 3.48 2.44 17.73
N ASN A 462 3.10 1.55 18.64
CA ASN A 462 3.76 1.32 19.92
C ASN A 462 5.00 0.41 19.83
N ARG A 463 5.46 0.08 18.62
CA ARG A 463 6.65 -0.76 18.36
C ARG A 463 6.54 -2.18 18.90
N LEU A 464 5.32 -2.65 19.11
CA LEU A 464 5.01 -4.02 19.47
C LEU A 464 4.40 -4.75 18.26
N ASN A 465 4.67 -6.04 18.13
CA ASN A 465 3.96 -6.89 17.19
C ASN A 465 2.56 -7.26 17.71
N VAL A 466 1.80 -8.00 16.92
CA VAL A 466 0.44 -8.43 17.28
C VAL A 466 0.36 -9.31 18.54
N TYR A 467 1.48 -9.92 18.92
CA TYR A 467 1.60 -10.74 20.12
C TYR A 467 2.15 -9.97 21.34
N ARG A 468 2.18 -8.63 21.27
CA ARG A 468 2.70 -7.72 22.30
C ARG A 468 4.18 -7.89 22.62
N GLN A 469 4.96 -8.45 21.70
CA GLN A 469 6.42 -8.54 21.81
C GLN A 469 7.06 -7.30 21.18
N ARG A 470 8.23 -6.90 21.70
CA ARG A 470 8.98 -5.75 21.17
C ARG A 470 9.59 -6.10 19.82
N VAL A 471 9.30 -5.29 18.81
CA VAL A 471 9.95 -5.36 17.49
C VAL A 471 11.17 -4.46 17.53
N TYR A 472 12.36 -4.99 17.24
CA TYR A 472 13.61 -4.24 17.30
C TYR A 472 14.10 -3.82 15.91
N GLY A 473 14.84 -2.73 15.83
CA GLY A 473 15.49 -2.31 14.58
C GLY A 473 14.55 -1.55 13.64
N VAL A 474 14.48 -1.94 12.37
CA VAL A 474 13.65 -1.29 11.35
C VAL A 474 12.74 -2.34 10.72
N THR A 475 11.44 -2.06 10.71
CA THR A 475 10.42 -2.89 10.08
C THR A 475 9.78 -2.17 8.88
N THR A 476 9.05 -2.91 8.05
CA THR A 476 8.28 -2.39 6.92
C THR A 476 6.80 -2.35 7.28
N ALA A 477 6.17 -1.20 7.09
CA ALA A 477 4.73 -1.04 7.13
C ALA A 477 4.16 -1.09 5.71
N MET A 478 3.09 -1.86 5.52
CA MET A 478 2.29 -1.81 4.29
C MET A 478 1.02 -1.02 4.56
N VAL A 479 0.77 -0.02 3.72
CA VAL A 479 -0.38 0.89 3.79
C VAL A 479 -1.20 0.67 2.52
N LYS A 480 -2.44 0.22 2.67
CA LYS A 480 -3.41 0.10 1.58
C LYS A 480 -4.48 1.18 1.73
N VAL A 481 -4.73 1.95 0.67
CA VAL A 481 -5.78 2.96 0.60
C VAL A 481 -6.77 2.54 -0.48
N GLY A 482 -8.00 2.25 -0.06
CA GLY A 482 -9.10 1.83 -0.90
C GLY A 482 -10.04 2.99 -1.20
N TYR A 483 -10.41 3.18 -2.46
CA TYR A 483 -11.36 4.21 -2.90
C TYR A 483 -12.66 3.54 -3.35
N GLU A 484 -13.76 3.89 -2.69
CA GLU A 484 -15.10 3.41 -3.00
C GLU A 484 -15.91 4.51 -3.68
N TYR A 485 -16.43 4.19 -4.86
CA TYR A 485 -17.19 5.12 -5.70
C TYR A 485 -18.66 4.71 -5.76
N SER A 486 -19.57 5.66 -5.99
CA SER A 486 -20.99 5.38 -6.17
C SER A 486 -21.32 4.69 -7.50
N ASP A 487 -20.47 4.88 -8.51
CA ASP A 487 -20.61 4.33 -9.86
C ASP A 487 -19.77 3.06 -10.10
N CYS A 488 -19.02 2.58 -9.09
CA CYS A 488 -18.25 1.35 -9.16
C CYS A 488 -18.60 0.40 -8.01
N LYS A 489 -18.70 -0.91 -8.32
CA LYS A 489 -18.99 -1.93 -7.31
C LYS A 489 -17.76 -2.31 -6.49
N ASP A 490 -16.57 -2.24 -7.09
CA ASP A 490 -15.32 -2.70 -6.47
C ASP A 490 -14.58 -1.53 -5.80
N ILE A 491 -13.92 -1.82 -4.68
CA ILE A 491 -13.03 -0.88 -3.99
C ILE A 491 -11.66 -0.93 -4.67
N ILE A 492 -11.16 0.23 -5.09
CA ILE A 492 -9.87 0.33 -5.78
C ILE A 492 -8.76 0.57 -4.76
N TRP A 493 -7.86 -0.39 -4.61
CA TRP A 493 -6.77 -0.34 -3.62
C TRP A 493 -5.45 0.14 -4.22
N ASP A 494 -4.89 1.21 -3.68
CA ASP A 494 -3.48 1.56 -3.85
C ASP A 494 -2.66 1.05 -2.65
N VAL A 495 -1.49 0.49 -2.94
CA VAL A 495 -0.60 -0.09 -1.94
C VAL A 495 0.72 0.67 -1.92
N GLN A 496 1.10 1.16 -0.75
CA GLN A 496 2.37 1.81 -0.45
C GLN A 496 3.11 1.07 0.66
N THR A 497 4.44 1.08 0.62
CA THR A 497 5.27 0.53 1.70
C THR A 497 6.19 1.60 2.25
N THR A 498 6.38 1.61 3.56
CA THR A 498 7.27 2.55 4.24
C THR A 498 8.02 1.87 5.37
N LYS A 499 9.16 2.44 5.77
CA LYS A 499 9.98 1.89 6.85
C LYS A 499 9.67 2.59 8.17
N LEU A 500 9.66 1.82 9.24
CA LEU A 500 9.43 2.31 10.61
C LEU A 500 10.54 1.84 11.54
N SER A 501 10.92 2.71 12.48
CA SER A 501 11.78 2.33 13.59
C SER A 501 10.98 1.51 14.62
N GLY A 502 11.52 0.37 15.01
CA GLY A 502 11.09 -0.40 16.17
C GLY A 502 11.72 0.12 17.46
N HIS A 503 11.75 -0.73 18.48
CA HIS A 503 12.49 -0.51 19.71
C HIS A 503 14.01 -0.48 19.44
N ASP A 504 14.68 0.42 20.16
CA ASP A 504 16.14 0.40 20.27
C ASP A 504 16.58 -0.77 21.16
N MET A 505 17.66 -1.44 20.80
CA MET A 505 18.24 -2.50 21.63
C MET A 505 18.99 -1.89 22.82
N SER A 506 18.50 -2.12 24.05
CA SER A 506 19.16 -1.67 25.27
C SER A 506 20.29 -2.64 25.65
N ILE A 507 21.55 -2.17 25.55
CA ILE A 507 22.74 -2.99 25.84
C ILE A 507 23.09 -3.01 27.35
N SER A 508 22.39 -2.23 28.19
CA SER A 508 22.72 -2.13 29.61
C SER A 508 21.47 -2.08 30.49
N GLU A 509 21.22 -3.14 31.25
CA GLU A 509 20.30 -3.13 32.40
C GLU A 509 21.02 -2.64 33.67
N VAL A 510 21.77 -1.53 33.57
CA VAL A 510 22.43 -0.76 34.66
C VAL A 510 23.97 -0.81 34.77
N PHE A 511 24.75 -1.77 34.25
CA PHE A 511 26.22 -1.60 34.12
C PHE A 511 26.84 -2.53 33.06
N SER A 512 27.48 -1.98 32.01
CA SER A 512 28.57 -2.68 31.31
C SER A 512 29.54 -1.71 30.64
N LYS A 513 30.84 -2.01 30.80
CA LYS A 513 31.98 -1.15 30.49
C LYS A 513 32.14 -1.00 28.98
N ARG A 514 32.23 0.26 28.52
CA ARG A 514 32.32 0.77 27.12
C ARG A 514 30.97 1.05 26.44
N GLY A 515 30.17 1.90 27.07
CA GLY A 515 28.98 2.51 26.48
C GLY A 515 29.31 3.77 25.66
N MET A 516 29.77 3.59 24.43
CA MET A 516 29.46 4.52 23.34
C MET A 516 28.55 3.76 22.39
N VAL A 517 27.23 3.86 22.59
CA VAL A 517 26.27 3.22 21.69
C VAL A 517 25.95 4.21 20.58
N LEU A 518 26.86 4.33 19.62
CA LEU A 518 26.45 4.67 18.25
C LEU A 518 25.70 3.45 17.73
N ILE A 519 24.38 3.56 17.58
CA ILE A 519 23.58 2.53 16.91
C ILE A 519 23.96 2.57 15.43
N TYR A 520 24.97 1.80 15.03
CA TYR A 520 25.33 1.70 13.62
C TYR A 520 24.31 0.82 12.91
N THR A 521 23.40 1.41 12.15
CA THR A 521 22.59 0.64 11.20
C THR A 521 23.48 0.24 10.02
N LEU A 522 24.15 -0.91 10.14
CA LEU A 522 25.08 -1.44 9.13
C LEU A 522 24.43 -1.59 7.74
N LYS A 523 23.10 -1.76 7.67
CA LYS A 523 22.30 -1.86 6.44
C LYS A 523 22.26 -0.57 5.60
N HIS A 524 22.76 0.57 6.11
CA HIS A 524 22.79 1.87 5.44
C HIS A 524 24.17 2.36 5.03
N LYS A 525 25.21 1.53 5.19
CA LYS A 525 26.44 1.74 4.42
C LYS A 525 26.12 1.63 2.92
N PRO A 526 26.92 2.27 2.04
CA PRO A 526 26.81 2.03 0.61
C PRO A 526 26.75 0.53 0.34
N ARG A 527 25.85 0.14 -0.56
CA ARG A 527 25.65 -1.28 -0.90
C ARG A 527 27.01 -1.88 -1.26
N VAL A 528 27.36 -2.99 -0.62
CA VAL A 528 28.58 -3.72 -0.95
C VAL A 528 28.26 -4.63 -2.11
N ILE A 529 29.01 -4.48 -3.20
CA ILE A 529 28.94 -5.40 -4.34
C ILE A 529 29.98 -6.48 -4.10
N LEU A 530 29.53 -7.73 -4.11
CA LEU A 530 30.38 -8.90 -3.95
C LEU A 530 30.21 -9.81 -5.17
N THR A 531 31.30 -10.40 -5.64
CA THR A 531 31.26 -11.39 -6.70
C THR A 531 30.90 -12.75 -6.12
N THR A 532 29.68 -13.23 -6.39
CA THR A 532 29.21 -14.54 -5.94
C THR A 532 29.74 -15.68 -6.82
N MET A 533 29.93 -15.42 -8.12
CA MET A 533 30.39 -16.41 -9.10
C MET A 533 31.16 -15.73 -10.24
N GLY A 534 32.18 -16.39 -10.76
CA GLY A 534 33.01 -15.89 -11.87
C GLY A 534 34.27 -15.13 -11.42
N ASP A 535 35.30 -15.21 -12.25
CA ASP A 535 36.62 -14.57 -12.04
C ASP A 535 36.94 -13.53 -13.14
N GLY A 536 35.95 -13.18 -13.96
CA GLY A 536 36.09 -12.28 -15.12
C GLY A 536 36.61 -12.93 -16.40
N HIS A 537 37.02 -14.21 -16.37
CA HIS A 537 37.47 -14.94 -17.55
C HIS A 537 36.38 -15.87 -18.09
N GLN A 538 36.33 -16.01 -19.41
CA GLN A 538 35.37 -16.89 -20.06
C GLN A 538 35.76 -18.36 -19.86
N ARG A 539 34.78 -19.20 -19.53
CA ARG A 539 34.93 -20.66 -19.60
C ARG A 539 34.91 -21.15 -21.06
N PRO A 540 35.42 -22.36 -21.35
CA PRO A 540 35.19 -23.00 -22.64
C PRO A 540 33.69 -23.29 -22.88
N LEU A 541 33.30 -23.39 -24.15
CA LEU A 541 31.93 -23.68 -24.58
C LEU A 541 31.46 -25.04 -24.05
N ASP A 542 32.27 -26.07 -24.27
CA ASP A 542 32.12 -27.40 -23.72
C ASP A 542 32.84 -27.46 -22.37
N CYS A 543 32.06 -27.36 -21.30
CA CYS A 543 32.58 -27.31 -19.94
C CYS A 543 32.15 -28.56 -19.16
N PHE A 544 33.06 -29.52 -19.03
CA PHE A 544 32.84 -30.75 -18.29
C PHE A 544 33.14 -30.63 -16.78
N GLU A 545 33.91 -29.61 -16.37
CA GLU A 545 34.27 -29.33 -14.96
C GLU A 545 33.63 -28.03 -14.44
N CYS A 546 32.38 -27.77 -14.83
CA CYS A 546 31.66 -26.52 -14.48
C CYS A 546 30.91 -26.57 -13.13
N ASP A 547 30.97 -27.71 -12.44
CA ASP A 547 30.30 -27.92 -11.16
C ASP A 547 31.29 -27.83 -10.00
N GLY A 548 30.83 -27.36 -8.84
CA GLY A 548 31.67 -27.17 -7.65
C GLY A 548 31.48 -25.79 -7.02
N GLN A 549 32.46 -25.30 -6.28
CA GLN A 549 32.32 -24.03 -5.54
C GLN A 549 32.21 -22.81 -6.46
N ALA A 550 31.18 -21.97 -6.27
CA ALA A 550 30.85 -20.84 -7.15
C ALA A 550 32.01 -19.85 -7.36
N THR A 551 32.80 -19.62 -6.31
CA THR A 551 33.97 -18.73 -6.35
C THR A 551 35.10 -19.22 -7.25
N LYS A 552 35.13 -20.52 -7.56
CA LYS A 552 36.13 -21.15 -8.45
C LYS A 552 35.60 -21.38 -9.87
N GLN A 553 34.30 -21.18 -10.08
CA GLN A 553 33.65 -21.50 -11.34
C GLN A 553 33.57 -20.30 -12.27
N ARG A 554 33.93 -20.52 -13.54
CA ARG A 554 33.90 -19.51 -14.59
C ARG A 554 32.53 -19.42 -15.26
N LEU A 555 32.24 -18.25 -15.83
CA LEU A 555 31.04 -17.95 -16.62
C LEU A 555 31.44 -17.75 -18.07
N LEU A 556 30.53 -17.99 -19.01
CA LEU A 556 30.73 -17.70 -20.43
C LEU A 556 30.07 -16.36 -20.79
N ALA A 557 28.76 -16.28 -20.58
CA ALA A 557 27.95 -15.08 -20.77
C ALA A 557 26.63 -15.24 -19.99
N PRO A 558 26.55 -14.75 -18.74
CA PRO A 558 25.31 -14.77 -17.97
C PRO A 558 24.29 -13.79 -18.57
N VAL A 559 23.14 -14.30 -18.98
CA VAL A 559 22.08 -13.52 -19.66
C VAL A 559 20.78 -13.44 -18.85
N ALA A 560 20.55 -14.40 -17.96
CA ALA A 560 19.33 -14.50 -17.16
C ALA A 560 19.61 -14.96 -15.72
N LEU A 561 18.77 -14.50 -14.79
CA LEU A 561 18.81 -14.86 -13.37
C LEU A 561 17.39 -15.13 -12.88
N ALA A 562 17.23 -16.15 -12.04
CA ALA A 562 15.99 -16.39 -11.30
C ALA A 562 16.31 -16.85 -9.87
N SER A 563 15.57 -16.36 -8.88
CA SER A 563 15.73 -16.75 -7.47
C SER A 563 14.67 -17.78 -7.08
N ALA A 564 15.06 -18.76 -6.27
CA ALA A 564 14.19 -19.81 -5.79
C ALA A 564 13.71 -19.60 -4.34
N PRO A 565 12.53 -20.15 -3.96
CA PRO A 565 12.01 -20.12 -2.59
C PRO A 565 12.87 -20.86 -1.56
N ASP A 566 13.89 -21.62 -1.97
CA ASP A 566 14.86 -22.24 -1.06
C ASP A 566 16.13 -21.38 -0.86
N GLY A 567 16.17 -20.19 -1.48
CA GLY A 567 17.32 -19.27 -1.47
C GLY A 567 18.37 -19.55 -2.54
N SER A 568 18.20 -20.58 -3.37
CA SER A 568 19.11 -20.85 -4.49
C SER A 568 18.90 -19.86 -5.66
N ILE A 569 19.93 -19.73 -6.50
CA ILE A 569 19.92 -18.82 -7.65
C ILE A 569 20.18 -19.60 -8.93
N PHE A 570 19.27 -19.51 -9.90
CA PHE A 570 19.47 -20.01 -11.24
C PHE A 570 20.15 -18.95 -12.11
N VAL A 571 21.17 -19.38 -12.85
CA VAL A 571 21.99 -18.55 -13.73
C VAL A 571 21.93 -19.15 -15.13
N GLY A 572 21.36 -18.40 -16.06
CA GLY A 572 21.42 -18.68 -17.49
C GLY A 572 22.76 -18.20 -18.04
N ASP A 573 23.74 -19.10 -18.10
CA ASP A 573 25.10 -18.84 -18.59
C ASP A 573 25.26 -19.34 -20.03
N PHE A 574 24.64 -18.63 -20.97
CA PHE A 574 24.59 -18.99 -22.39
C PHE A 574 24.06 -20.41 -22.61
N ASN A 575 24.89 -21.36 -23.03
CA ASN A 575 24.49 -22.74 -23.30
C ASN A 575 24.25 -23.57 -22.03
N LEU A 576 24.62 -23.09 -20.84
CA LEU A 576 24.38 -23.81 -19.58
C LEU A 576 23.42 -23.02 -18.69
N VAL A 577 22.46 -23.73 -18.12
CA VAL A 577 21.64 -23.21 -17.01
C VAL A 577 22.14 -23.88 -15.74
N ARG A 578 22.57 -23.07 -14.78
CA ARG A 578 23.25 -23.52 -13.58
C ARG A 578 22.51 -23.06 -12.33
N ARG A 579 22.48 -23.89 -11.30
CA ARG A 579 21.91 -23.57 -9.99
C ARG A 579 23.03 -23.38 -8.98
N ILE A 580 23.04 -22.22 -8.33
CA ILE A 580 23.90 -21.90 -7.18
C ILE A 580 23.09 -22.21 -5.92
N LEU A 581 23.50 -23.23 -5.19
CA LEU A 581 22.91 -23.65 -3.93
C LEU A 581 23.33 -22.71 -2.78
N VAL A 582 22.58 -22.76 -1.67
CA VAL A 582 22.81 -21.90 -0.48
C VAL A 582 24.16 -22.16 0.21
N ASP A 583 24.77 -23.32 -0.01
CA ASP A 583 26.12 -23.67 0.45
C ASP A 583 27.24 -23.11 -0.45
N GLY A 584 26.90 -22.41 -1.53
CA GLY A 584 27.82 -21.88 -2.52
C GLY A 584 28.26 -22.89 -3.59
N THR A 585 27.68 -24.08 -3.62
CA THR A 585 27.95 -25.10 -4.65
C THR A 585 27.13 -24.82 -5.91
N VAL A 586 27.74 -24.94 -7.07
CA VAL A 586 27.13 -24.77 -8.39
C VAL A 586 26.99 -26.13 -9.06
N ARG A 587 25.82 -26.35 -9.65
CA ARG A 587 25.55 -27.52 -10.50
C ARG A 587 24.82 -27.13 -11.77
N THR A 588 25.12 -27.84 -12.85
CA THR A 588 24.46 -27.65 -14.14
C THR A 588 23.17 -28.44 -14.20
N ILE A 589 22.05 -27.77 -14.50
CA ILE A 589 20.71 -28.40 -14.56
C ILE A 589 20.24 -28.63 -16.00
N VAL A 590 20.60 -27.74 -16.92
CA VAL A 590 20.21 -27.83 -18.34
C VAL A 590 21.40 -27.44 -19.20
N ARG A 591 21.64 -28.22 -20.26
CA ARG A 591 22.56 -27.89 -21.35
C ARG A 591 21.75 -27.65 -22.62
N LEU A 592 21.78 -26.41 -23.09
CA LEU A 592 21.16 -25.99 -24.34
C LEU A 592 22.14 -26.19 -25.50
N ASN A 593 21.62 -26.46 -26.70
CA ASN A 593 22.45 -26.63 -27.87
C ASN A 593 23.11 -25.29 -28.25
N ALA A 594 24.45 -25.24 -28.15
CA ALA A 594 25.24 -24.04 -28.40
C ALA A 594 25.04 -23.40 -29.78
N THR A 595 24.60 -24.18 -30.78
CA THR A 595 24.36 -23.69 -32.15
C THR A 595 22.99 -23.03 -32.33
N ARG A 596 22.05 -23.29 -31.42
CA ARG A 596 20.65 -22.82 -31.49
C ARG A 596 20.28 -21.88 -30.34
N VAL A 597 21.06 -21.86 -29.27
CA VAL A 597 20.76 -21.05 -28.09
C VAL A 597 20.90 -19.56 -28.38
N SER A 598 19.86 -18.80 -28.02
CA SER A 598 19.88 -17.35 -28.10
C SER A 598 20.82 -16.74 -27.08
N TYR A 599 21.41 -15.58 -27.39
CA TYR A 599 22.08 -14.73 -26.39
C TYR A 599 21.08 -13.94 -25.50
N ARG A 600 19.76 -14.12 -25.68
CA ARG A 600 18.72 -13.33 -25.00
C ARG A 600 17.52 -14.15 -24.52
N TYR A 601 17.75 -15.34 -23.97
CA TYR A 601 16.70 -16.06 -23.27
C TYR A 601 16.47 -15.51 -21.86
N HIS A 602 15.27 -15.74 -21.33
CA HIS A 602 14.89 -15.37 -19.95
C HIS A 602 14.51 -16.60 -19.14
N LEU A 603 14.77 -16.53 -17.84
CA LEU A 603 14.40 -17.55 -16.85
C LEU A 603 13.24 -17.04 -16.00
N ALA A 604 12.26 -17.88 -15.75
CA ALA A 604 11.17 -17.61 -14.82
C ALA A 604 10.92 -18.84 -13.96
N LEU A 605 10.93 -18.67 -12.63
CA LEU A 605 10.61 -19.74 -11.70
C LEU A 605 9.18 -19.56 -11.21
N SER A 606 8.42 -20.64 -11.22
CA SER A 606 7.10 -20.66 -10.61
C SER A 606 7.23 -20.63 -9.08
N PRO A 607 6.53 -19.71 -8.39
CA PRO A 607 6.64 -19.57 -6.94
C PRO A 607 5.89 -20.67 -6.17
N LEU A 608 5.00 -21.43 -6.82
CA LEU A 608 4.13 -22.43 -6.18
C LEU A 608 4.71 -23.84 -6.18
N ASP A 609 5.23 -24.27 -7.33
CA ASP A 609 5.69 -25.64 -7.59
C ASP A 609 7.20 -25.72 -7.86
N GLY A 610 7.88 -24.57 -7.94
CA GLY A 610 9.33 -24.51 -8.20
C GLY A 610 9.74 -24.90 -9.62
N VAL A 611 8.80 -24.98 -10.58
CA VAL A 611 9.14 -25.30 -11.97
C VAL A 611 9.86 -24.12 -12.63
N LEU A 612 10.99 -24.40 -13.27
CA LEU A 612 11.78 -23.41 -14.01
C LEU A 612 11.38 -23.41 -15.49
N TYR A 613 11.00 -22.24 -16.00
CA TYR A 613 10.69 -21.97 -17.39
C TYR A 613 11.83 -21.18 -18.03
N ILE A 614 12.12 -21.51 -19.30
CA ILE A 614 13.14 -20.87 -20.11
C ILE A 614 12.50 -20.46 -21.43
N SER A 615 12.55 -19.19 -21.76
CA SER A 615 12.10 -18.69 -23.06
C SER A 615 13.22 -18.83 -24.07
N ASP A 616 13.06 -19.61 -25.13
CA ASP A 616 14.05 -19.74 -26.20
C ASP A 616 13.55 -19.04 -27.48
N PRO A 617 13.98 -17.79 -27.73
CA PRO A 617 13.48 -17.00 -28.85
C PRO A 617 13.83 -17.57 -30.22
N GLU A 618 14.98 -18.25 -30.35
CA GLU A 618 15.47 -18.79 -31.64
C GLU A 618 14.69 -20.05 -32.04
N SER A 619 14.26 -20.85 -31.06
CA SER A 619 13.37 -21.99 -31.31
C SER A 619 11.90 -21.62 -31.29
N HIS A 620 11.52 -20.38 -31.00
CA HIS A 620 10.12 -19.93 -30.87
C HIS A 620 9.32 -20.77 -29.86
N GLN A 621 9.97 -21.16 -28.76
CA GLN A 621 9.38 -22.03 -27.73
C GLN A 621 9.69 -21.53 -26.33
N ILE A 622 8.81 -21.88 -25.40
CA ILE A 622 9.09 -21.83 -23.96
C ILE A 622 9.25 -23.27 -23.53
N ILE A 623 10.39 -23.58 -22.90
CA ILE A 623 10.69 -24.90 -22.37
C ILE A 623 10.55 -24.88 -20.85
N ARG A 624 10.13 -26.01 -20.27
CA ARG A 624 10.12 -26.24 -18.82
C ARG A 624 11.18 -27.28 -18.46
N VAL A 625 11.85 -27.04 -17.34
CA VAL A 625 12.81 -28.01 -16.76
C VAL A 625 12.02 -29.13 -16.09
N ARG A 626 12.38 -30.39 -16.36
CA ARG A 626 11.66 -31.55 -15.79
C ARG A 626 11.87 -31.66 -14.29
N SER A 627 13.11 -31.53 -13.84
CA SER A 627 13.49 -31.52 -12.43
C SER A 627 14.66 -30.57 -12.18
N VAL A 628 14.48 -29.64 -11.25
CA VAL A 628 15.57 -28.72 -10.83
C VAL A 628 16.59 -29.36 -9.89
N ASP A 629 16.29 -30.57 -9.41
CA ASP A 629 17.11 -31.36 -8.50
C ASP A 629 17.81 -32.54 -9.20
N ASP A 630 17.50 -32.79 -10.47
CA ASP A 630 18.19 -33.78 -11.28
C ASP A 630 19.36 -33.15 -12.04
N TYR A 631 20.56 -33.68 -11.80
CA TYR A 631 21.81 -33.24 -12.41
C TYR A 631 22.45 -34.34 -13.27
N SER A 632 21.78 -35.48 -13.43
CA SER A 632 22.36 -36.68 -14.06
C SER A 632 22.45 -36.57 -15.58
N ASP A 633 21.43 -36.00 -16.22
CA ASP A 633 21.38 -35.77 -17.68
C ASP A 633 20.89 -34.35 -18.02
N PRO A 634 21.77 -33.33 -17.93
CA PRO A 634 21.41 -31.95 -18.25
C PRO A 634 20.97 -31.74 -19.71
N ASP A 635 21.33 -32.63 -20.63
CA ASP A 635 21.03 -32.49 -22.06
C ASP A 635 19.54 -32.79 -22.37
N HIS A 636 18.89 -33.65 -21.57
CA HIS A 636 17.49 -34.05 -21.75
C HIS A 636 16.55 -33.65 -20.59
N ASN A 637 17.04 -32.88 -19.62
CA ASN A 637 16.26 -32.42 -18.45
C ASN A 637 15.27 -31.27 -18.75
N TRP A 638 14.67 -31.25 -19.94
CA TRP A 638 13.71 -30.22 -20.33
C TRP A 638 12.69 -30.77 -21.33
N GLU A 639 11.57 -30.06 -21.47
CA GLU A 639 10.57 -30.30 -22.52
C GLU A 639 9.85 -29.02 -22.92
N THR A 640 9.27 -28.99 -24.11
CA THR A 640 8.49 -27.85 -24.59
C THR A 640 7.23 -27.68 -23.74
N ALA A 641 6.97 -26.46 -23.27
CA ALA A 641 5.75 -26.06 -22.57
C ALA A 641 4.82 -25.22 -23.47
N VAL A 642 5.38 -24.28 -24.26
CA VAL A 642 4.58 -23.42 -25.14
C VAL A 642 5.31 -23.27 -26.48
N GLY A 643 4.55 -23.22 -27.57
CA GLY A 643 5.07 -22.98 -28.92
C GLY A 643 5.29 -24.24 -29.76
N SER A 644 4.90 -24.18 -31.03
CA SER A 644 5.11 -25.24 -32.02
C SER A 644 6.53 -25.28 -32.58
N GLY A 645 7.31 -24.22 -32.36
CA GLY A 645 8.59 -23.97 -33.01
C GLY A 645 8.47 -23.19 -34.33
N GLU A 646 7.25 -22.91 -34.78
CA GLU A 646 7.00 -22.12 -35.98
C GLU A 646 6.75 -20.66 -35.63
N ARG A 647 7.30 -19.75 -36.45
CA ARG A 647 7.12 -18.31 -36.27
C ARG A 647 5.72 -17.89 -36.71
N CYS A 648 4.99 -17.20 -35.84
CA CYS A 648 3.74 -16.57 -36.24
C CYS A 648 3.96 -15.31 -37.09
N LEU A 649 3.14 -15.14 -38.13
CA LEU A 649 3.19 -13.98 -39.02
C LEU A 649 2.15 -12.93 -38.60
N PRO A 650 2.44 -11.62 -38.74
CA PRO A 650 1.44 -10.58 -38.52
C PRO A 650 0.26 -10.74 -39.48
N GLY A 651 -0.96 -10.70 -38.94
CA GLY A 651 -2.21 -10.90 -39.68
C GLY A 651 -2.65 -12.36 -39.81
N ASP A 652 -2.03 -13.29 -39.06
CA ASP A 652 -2.43 -14.70 -39.02
C ASP A 652 -3.93 -14.86 -38.67
N GLU A 653 -4.65 -15.62 -39.49
CA GLU A 653 -6.11 -15.83 -39.37
C GLU A 653 -6.47 -16.59 -38.09
N ALA A 654 -5.56 -17.44 -37.61
CA ALA A 654 -5.73 -18.19 -36.37
C ALA A 654 -5.21 -17.43 -35.14
N HIS A 655 -4.84 -16.16 -35.28
CA HIS A 655 -4.34 -15.32 -34.19
C HIS A 655 -3.21 -16.00 -33.40
N CYS A 656 -2.28 -16.64 -34.11
CA CYS A 656 -1.15 -17.37 -33.53
C CYS A 656 -1.58 -18.46 -32.52
N GLY A 657 -2.76 -19.05 -32.70
CA GLY A 657 -3.33 -20.09 -31.82
C GLY A 657 -4.01 -19.55 -30.55
N ASP A 658 -4.40 -18.27 -30.52
CA ASP A 658 -5.20 -17.74 -29.41
C ASP A 658 -6.55 -18.48 -29.30
N GLY A 659 -6.94 -18.82 -28.06
CA GLY A 659 -8.14 -19.60 -27.76
C GLY A 659 -7.96 -21.13 -27.93
N ALA A 660 -6.79 -21.59 -28.36
CA ALA A 660 -6.45 -23.00 -28.45
C ALA A 660 -5.54 -23.45 -27.30
N LEU A 661 -5.53 -24.76 -27.04
CA LEU A 661 -4.59 -25.39 -26.11
C LEU A 661 -3.16 -25.26 -26.64
N ALA A 662 -2.24 -24.81 -25.78
CA ALA A 662 -0.82 -24.92 -26.07
C ALA A 662 -0.46 -26.41 -26.24
N ARG A 663 0.27 -26.76 -27.32
CA ARG A 663 0.58 -28.15 -27.73
C ARG A 663 1.14 -29.04 -26.61
N VAL A 664 1.74 -28.46 -25.56
CA VAL A 664 2.12 -29.16 -24.32
C VAL A 664 2.00 -28.20 -23.12
N ALA A 665 0.80 -27.77 -22.73
CA ALA A 665 0.60 -27.15 -21.42
C ALA A 665 0.26 -28.22 -20.37
N VAL A 666 1.04 -28.29 -19.28
CA VAL A 666 0.54 -28.83 -18.00
C VAL A 666 0.85 -27.79 -16.96
N SER A 667 -0.20 -27.26 -16.33
CA SER A 667 -0.14 -26.45 -15.12
C SER A 667 -1.36 -26.83 -14.28
N ALA A 668 -1.21 -26.83 -12.97
CA ALA A 668 -2.30 -27.07 -12.05
C ALA A 668 -2.14 -26.16 -10.82
N ASP A 669 -1.58 -24.94 -10.92
CA ASP A 669 -2.43 -23.73 -10.98
C ASP A 669 -1.66 -22.42 -11.31
N ASN A 670 -0.60 -22.44 -12.12
CA ASN A 670 0.22 -21.24 -12.44
C ASN A 670 0.00 -20.71 -13.86
N VAL A 671 -0.69 -19.57 -13.96
CA VAL A 671 -0.84 -18.78 -15.19
C VAL A 671 0.52 -18.24 -15.63
N LEU A 672 0.92 -18.52 -16.86
CA LEU A 672 2.21 -18.08 -17.42
C LEU A 672 2.00 -16.86 -18.30
N TYR A 673 2.58 -15.71 -17.94
CA TYR A 673 2.62 -14.52 -18.80
C TYR A 673 3.97 -14.41 -19.50
N PHE A 674 3.96 -14.10 -20.78
CA PHE A 674 5.17 -13.95 -21.58
C PHE A 674 5.03 -12.88 -22.66
N ALA A 675 6.15 -12.27 -23.02
CA ALA A 675 6.23 -11.36 -24.15
C ALA A 675 6.45 -12.14 -25.46
N ASP A 676 5.62 -11.87 -26.46
CA ASP A 676 5.69 -12.45 -27.79
C ASP A 676 5.76 -11.30 -28.82
N GLY A 677 6.99 -10.85 -29.10
CA GLY A 677 7.26 -9.69 -29.93
C GLY A 677 6.74 -8.37 -29.30
N THR A 678 5.60 -7.88 -29.80
CA THR A 678 4.93 -6.66 -29.30
C THR A 678 3.65 -6.95 -28.53
N ASN A 679 3.38 -8.23 -28.26
CA ASN A 679 2.19 -8.69 -27.57
C ASN A 679 2.59 -9.28 -26.20
N ILE A 680 1.70 -9.16 -25.22
CA ILE A 680 1.79 -9.91 -23.97
C ILE A 680 0.72 -10.98 -24.02
N ARG A 681 1.14 -12.24 -23.91
CA ARG A 681 0.27 -13.40 -23.95
C ARG A 681 0.30 -14.10 -22.60
N MET A 682 -0.78 -14.82 -22.32
CA MET A 682 -0.87 -15.68 -21.16
C MET A 682 -1.29 -17.09 -21.54
N VAL A 683 -0.82 -18.07 -20.80
CA VAL A 683 -1.38 -19.42 -20.76
C VAL A 683 -2.14 -19.55 -19.45
N ASP A 684 -3.44 -19.80 -19.54
CA ASP A 684 -4.30 -19.96 -18.36
C ASP A 684 -4.13 -21.34 -17.71
N ARG A 685 -4.96 -21.61 -16.68
CA ARG A 685 -4.95 -22.87 -15.93
C ARG A 685 -5.38 -24.08 -16.77
N ASP A 686 -6.22 -23.86 -17.77
CA ASP A 686 -6.70 -24.89 -18.68
C ASP A 686 -5.70 -25.14 -19.83
N GLY A 687 -4.59 -24.40 -19.87
CA GLY A 687 -3.57 -24.51 -20.89
C GLY A 687 -3.90 -23.74 -22.17
N ILE A 688 -4.88 -22.84 -22.13
CA ILE A 688 -5.34 -22.05 -23.27
C ILE A 688 -4.48 -20.79 -23.38
N VAL A 689 -3.99 -20.52 -24.59
CA VAL A 689 -3.21 -19.31 -24.86
C VAL A 689 -4.14 -18.16 -25.21
N THR A 690 -3.94 -17.00 -24.60
CA THR A 690 -4.69 -15.77 -24.89
C THR A 690 -3.78 -14.55 -24.95
N THR A 691 -4.08 -13.59 -25.82
CA THR A 691 -3.39 -12.29 -25.85
C THR A 691 -4.04 -11.31 -24.88
N VAL A 692 -3.25 -10.82 -23.92
CA VAL A 692 -3.68 -9.87 -22.87
C VAL A 692 -3.50 -8.43 -23.32
N ILE A 693 -2.36 -8.15 -23.96
CA ILE A 693 -2.01 -6.81 -24.46
C ILE A 693 -1.50 -6.93 -25.89
N GLY A 694 -1.98 -6.04 -26.76
CA GLY A 694 -1.63 -6.01 -28.16
C GLY A 694 -2.60 -6.82 -29.04
N ASN A 695 -2.22 -7.01 -30.29
CA ASN A 695 -2.96 -7.81 -31.26
C ASN A 695 -2.00 -8.32 -32.34
N HIS A 696 -2.43 -9.32 -33.09
CA HIS A 696 -1.64 -9.87 -34.19
C HIS A 696 -1.78 -9.07 -35.49
N MET A 697 -2.44 -7.90 -35.46
CA MET A 697 -2.67 -7.07 -36.63
C MET A 697 -1.44 -6.23 -36.98
N HIS A 698 -1.44 -5.67 -38.19
CA HIS A 698 -0.35 -4.82 -38.66
C HIS A 698 -0.24 -3.52 -37.83
N LYS A 699 0.98 -2.99 -37.69
CA LYS A 699 1.31 -1.80 -36.86
C LYS A 699 0.49 -0.54 -37.15
N SER A 700 -0.14 -0.47 -38.32
CA SER A 700 -1.02 0.63 -38.74
C SER A 700 -2.32 0.72 -37.93
N HIS A 701 -2.70 -0.33 -37.20
CA HIS A 701 -3.91 -0.35 -36.37
C HIS A 701 -3.65 0.02 -34.90
N TRP A 702 -2.42 0.37 -34.53
CA TRP A 702 -2.05 0.63 -33.15
C TRP A 702 -2.40 2.07 -32.76
N LYS A 703 -3.01 2.24 -31.58
CA LYS A 703 -3.21 3.56 -30.97
C LYS A 703 -2.06 3.86 -30.01
N PRO A 704 -1.58 5.11 -29.95
CA PRO A 704 -0.57 5.51 -28.99
C PRO A 704 -1.11 5.38 -27.56
N ILE A 705 -0.24 4.95 -26.65
CA ILE A 705 -0.54 4.89 -25.22
C ILE A 705 -0.51 6.33 -24.67
N PRO A 706 -1.54 6.79 -23.95
CA PRO A 706 -1.57 8.14 -23.40
C PRO A 706 -0.48 8.31 -22.32
N CYS A 707 0.07 9.51 -22.19
CA CYS A 707 1.06 9.83 -21.16
C CYS A 707 0.45 9.98 -19.75
N GLU A 708 -0.86 10.25 -19.68
CA GLU A 708 -1.62 10.46 -18.44
C GLU A 708 -2.90 9.60 -18.48
N GLY A 709 -3.32 9.13 -17.31
CA GLY A 709 -4.49 8.28 -17.15
C GLY A 709 -4.23 6.80 -17.48
N THR A 710 -5.21 5.96 -17.15
CA THR A 710 -5.15 4.52 -17.39
C THR A 710 -5.99 4.14 -18.60
N HIS A 711 -5.44 3.25 -19.43
CA HIS A 711 -6.13 2.73 -20.60
C HIS A 711 -6.43 1.25 -20.38
N GLN A 712 -7.66 0.82 -20.67
CA GLN A 712 -8.01 -0.60 -20.64
C GLN A 712 -7.15 -1.39 -21.65
N CYS A 713 -6.72 -2.58 -21.24
CA CYS A 713 -6.03 -3.54 -22.09
C CYS A 713 -6.91 -3.89 -23.29
N GLY A 714 -6.38 -3.74 -24.52
CA GLY A 714 -7.09 -4.04 -25.78
C GLY A 714 -7.03 -2.91 -26.82
N GLY A 715 -6.71 -1.67 -26.42
CA GLY A 715 -6.64 -0.52 -27.34
C GLY A 715 -5.24 -0.10 -27.79
N GLY A 716 -4.20 -0.43 -27.01
CA GLY A 716 -2.81 -0.05 -27.26
C GLY A 716 -1.89 -1.28 -27.36
N SER A 717 -0.89 -1.22 -28.24
CA SER A 717 0.17 -2.23 -28.35
C SER A 717 1.48 -1.63 -27.87
N PRO A 718 2.24 -2.27 -26.98
CA PRO A 718 3.58 -1.81 -26.64
C PRO A 718 4.46 -1.85 -27.89
N THR A 719 5.28 -0.83 -28.09
CA THR A 719 6.16 -0.74 -29.27
C THR A 719 7.30 -1.75 -29.24
N LEU A 720 7.72 -2.16 -28.03
CA LEU A 720 8.67 -3.22 -27.72
C LEU A 720 8.41 -3.65 -26.26
N ALA A 721 8.25 -4.95 -25.99
CA ALA A 721 8.24 -5.49 -24.62
C ALA A 721 9.42 -6.46 -24.52
N ASP A 722 10.37 -6.20 -23.62
CA ASP A 722 11.60 -7.00 -23.52
C ASP A 722 11.58 -7.89 -22.27
N ARG A 723 11.07 -7.37 -21.14
CA ARG A 723 10.98 -8.15 -19.89
C ARG A 723 9.63 -8.01 -19.22
N THR A 724 9.20 -9.10 -18.61
CA THR A 724 8.05 -9.17 -17.72
C THR A 724 8.49 -9.59 -16.33
N SER A 725 8.00 -8.93 -15.29
CA SER A 725 8.18 -9.36 -13.90
C SER A 725 6.86 -9.23 -13.13
N HIS A 726 6.68 -10.07 -12.11
CA HIS A 726 5.50 -10.03 -11.25
C HIS A 726 5.86 -9.42 -9.91
N GLN A 727 5.08 -8.43 -9.44
CA GLN A 727 5.24 -7.87 -8.11
C GLN A 727 4.27 -8.55 -7.14
N PRO A 728 4.76 -9.44 -6.25
CA PRO A 728 3.89 -10.28 -5.41
C PRO A 728 3.05 -9.48 -4.42
N ILE A 729 3.52 -8.30 -3.97
CA ILE A 729 2.81 -7.44 -3.00
C ILE A 729 1.58 -6.79 -3.62
N LYS A 730 1.69 -6.35 -4.88
CA LYS A 730 0.60 -5.66 -5.60
C LYS A 730 -0.17 -6.59 -6.54
N THR A 731 0.27 -7.85 -6.66
CA THR A 731 -0.18 -8.82 -7.68
C THR A 731 -0.23 -8.23 -9.09
N THR A 732 0.67 -7.28 -9.40
CA THR A 732 0.74 -6.57 -10.68
C THR A 732 1.88 -7.11 -11.53
N HIS A 733 1.68 -7.10 -12.86
CA HIS A 733 2.73 -7.42 -13.83
C HIS A 733 3.38 -6.14 -14.35
N TYR A 734 4.71 -6.09 -14.28
CA TYR A 734 5.53 -5.04 -14.84
C TYR A 734 6.08 -5.48 -16.19
N ILE A 735 5.94 -4.63 -17.18
CA ILE A 735 6.47 -4.81 -18.53
C ILE A 735 7.47 -3.69 -18.76
N SER A 736 8.71 -4.03 -19.14
CA SER A 736 9.77 -3.07 -19.47
C SER A 736 10.17 -3.14 -20.93
#